data_AF-A0A8S2A8B1-F1
#
_entry.id   AF-A0A8S2A8B1-F1
#
_cell.length_a   1.000
_cell.length_b   1.000
_cell.length_c   1.000
_cell.angle_alpha   90.00
_cell.angle_beta   90.00
_cell.angle_gamma   90.00
#
_symmetry.space_group_name_H-M   'P 1'
#
loop_
_entity.id
_entity.type
_entity.pdbx_description
1 polymer ?
#
loop_
_entity_poly.entity_id
_entity_poly.type
_entity_poly.pdbx_seq_one_letter_code
_entity_poly.pdbx_strand_id
1 'polypeptide(L)'
;MAKTTRFFTLPFLLKVAGVIFQLSAVTSAIGINYGTLGNLQPPQQVVDFIKTKTTFDSVKIYDANPDILRSFAGSEINVTIMVPNGNIPAMVNVANARQWVAANVLPFHQQIKFKYLCVGNEILSGNDNNLISNLVPAMQSLNEALKASNLTYIKILEFHRQAKSPFMINAYTFFTMDPNNVNYAIFGPSKSVTDTNTQHTYNNMFDAVMDATYSAMNALGYGEVDIAVGETGWPTACDAPWCSPQNAANYNLNIIMRAQVIGTPLMPNRHIDIFIFALFNEDGKPGPTRERNWGLFKPDFSAMYDVGVLKGGISPLPPINNPPINNGKWCVAKQEATYMQLQANIDWVCNHGIDCTPISLGGICFDNNNMTTRSAFIMNAYYQSKGCSDDACNFSGSGMVTSTNPSTSTCRIPIGEGGGGAESWCMAKQEATETQLQANIDWVCSQGIDCKPISPGGICFDNNNMKSRSTFIMNAYYQSKGYSKDACDFRGSGMVTTTNPSTSTCPIPIAEGGGGTESKSGNWCMAKQEATETQLQANIDWVCSQGIDCKPISPGGLCFDNNNIKTRSTFIMNTYYQSKGYSREACDFKGSGIVTNTNPSTSTCVVRGGGGTSIIAEYGLLLLLIVFFGFLSVVVFEAWRRRNSNVSVETVTTLEDPKSIEPIPCPHITDPAEKYLSLIVPAYNEELRLPAALEETMDYLQDRASRDKSFSFEVVIVDDGSVDGTKSVAFDFVRKHTVDNIRVIPLGKNQGKGEAIRKGMLHSRGQLLLMLDADGATKVTDLEKLENQINAVAREEYSIRNPASKDMDFRIGDVQVSAFGSRAHLEEKALATRKWYRNFLMKGFHLVVLLAAGPGIRDTQCGFKMFTRAAARRLFTNVHLKRWCFDVELVYLCKRFNIPMVEISVKWSEIPGSKVSMLSIPNMLWELALMSVGYRTGMWKIHQV
;
A
#
# COMPACT_ATOMS: atom_id res chain seq x y z
N MET A 1 37.00 -8.04 -36.87
CA MET A 1 37.25 -6.86 -36.00
C MET A 1 36.09 -6.71 -35.05
N ALA A 2 36.37 -6.83 -33.75
CA ALA A 2 35.40 -6.71 -32.67
C ALA A 2 34.96 -5.25 -32.48
N LYS A 3 33.66 -5.01 -32.23
CA LYS A 3 33.22 -3.89 -31.37
C LYS A 3 32.01 -4.35 -30.54
N THR A 4 32.23 -4.25 -29.24
CA THR A 4 31.48 -4.69 -28.07
C THR A 4 30.16 -3.92 -27.91
N THR A 5 29.01 -4.60 -27.92
CA THR A 5 27.73 -4.04 -27.48
C THR A 5 27.43 -4.56 -26.07
N ARG A 6 27.61 -3.72 -25.05
CA ARG A 6 27.33 -4.06 -23.65
C ARG A 6 25.82 -4.23 -23.44
N PHE A 7 25.41 -5.42 -23.00
CA PHE A 7 24.11 -5.71 -22.41
C PHE A 7 23.93 -4.92 -21.10
N PHE A 8 22.97 -4.00 -21.05
CA PHE A 8 22.54 -3.28 -19.85
C PHE A 8 21.07 -3.58 -19.47
N THR A 9 20.54 -4.76 -19.81
CA THR A 9 19.12 -5.09 -19.62
C THR A 9 18.78 -5.79 -18.30
N LEU A 10 19.75 -6.42 -17.63
CA LEU A 10 19.52 -7.16 -16.38
C LEU A 10 19.33 -6.30 -15.10
N PRO A 11 20.05 -5.16 -14.89
CA PRO A 11 19.86 -4.35 -13.69
C PRO A 11 18.60 -3.47 -13.73
N PHE A 12 18.06 -3.19 -14.92
CA PHE A 12 16.81 -2.44 -15.10
C PHE A 12 15.58 -3.30 -14.76
N LEU A 13 15.58 -4.57 -15.19
CA LEU A 13 14.52 -5.53 -14.89
C LEU A 13 14.43 -5.89 -13.39
N LEU A 14 15.57 -5.95 -12.68
CA LEU A 14 15.62 -6.15 -11.22
C LEU A 14 15.06 -4.95 -10.43
N LYS A 15 15.23 -3.71 -10.93
CA LYS A 15 14.69 -2.51 -10.28
C LYS A 15 13.18 -2.37 -10.46
N VAL A 16 12.64 -2.74 -11.63
CA VAL A 16 11.19 -2.71 -11.87
C VAL A 16 10.45 -3.79 -11.07
N ALA A 17 11.05 -4.98 -10.91
CA ALA A 17 10.50 -6.04 -10.07
C ALA A 17 10.43 -5.65 -8.57
N GLY A 18 11.38 -4.83 -8.10
CA GLY A 18 11.37 -4.29 -6.73
C GLY A 18 10.23 -3.29 -6.46
N VAL A 19 9.79 -2.56 -7.48
CA VAL A 19 8.70 -1.56 -7.36
C VAL A 19 7.32 -2.22 -7.39
N ILE A 20 7.14 -3.30 -8.16
CA ILE A 20 5.86 -4.02 -8.25
C ILE A 20 5.60 -4.86 -6.97
N PHE A 21 6.65 -5.25 -6.23
CA PHE A 21 6.52 -5.99 -4.97
C PHE A 21 6.10 -5.14 -3.75
N GLN A 22 5.96 -3.82 -3.90
CA GLN A 22 5.48 -2.94 -2.82
C GLN A 22 3.98 -2.62 -2.89
N LEU A 23 3.24 -3.15 -3.87
CA LEU A 23 1.81 -2.86 -4.06
C LEU A 23 0.85 -3.92 -3.50
N SER A 24 1.32 -4.87 -2.68
CA SER A 24 0.45 -5.66 -1.81
C SER A 24 0.23 -4.94 -0.47
N ALA A 25 -0.86 -4.18 -0.39
CA ALA A 25 -1.50 -3.66 0.82
C ALA A 25 -0.57 -3.37 2.02
N VAL A 26 0.18 -2.27 1.96
CA VAL A 26 0.62 -1.59 3.19
C VAL A 26 -0.58 -0.76 3.65
N THR A 27 -1.36 -1.29 4.59
CA THR A 27 -2.31 -0.47 5.35
C THR A 27 -1.50 0.55 6.14
N SER A 28 -1.75 1.84 5.88
CA SER A 28 -1.04 2.98 6.44
C SER A 28 -1.15 3.05 7.96
N ALA A 29 -0.04 2.95 8.69
CA ALA A 29 -0.02 3.04 10.14
C ALA A 29 -0.09 4.47 10.71
N ILE A 30 -1.04 5.26 10.20
CA ILE A 30 -1.26 6.62 10.67
C ILE A 30 -2.59 6.70 11.41
N GLY A 31 -2.48 7.03 12.70
CA GLY A 31 -3.62 7.30 13.57
C GLY A 31 -3.83 8.80 13.79
N ILE A 32 -4.98 9.16 14.36
CA ILE A 32 -5.32 10.54 14.72
C ILE A 32 -5.82 10.60 16.18
N ASN A 33 -5.43 11.62 16.92
CA ASN A 33 -5.94 11.86 18.26
C ASN A 33 -7.31 12.56 18.19
N TYR A 34 -8.33 11.94 18.78
CA TYR A 34 -9.66 12.53 18.92
C TYR A 34 -9.81 13.16 20.31
N GLY A 35 -9.41 14.43 20.42
CA GLY A 35 -9.66 15.27 21.58
C GLY A 35 -11.09 15.81 21.59
N THR A 36 -11.67 15.95 22.78
CA THR A 36 -13.10 16.25 22.98
C THR A 36 -13.35 17.58 23.70
N LEU A 37 -12.29 18.35 24.01
CA LEU A 37 -12.40 19.60 24.75
C LEU A 37 -12.74 20.78 23.82
N GLY A 38 -13.98 20.83 23.35
CA GLY A 38 -14.46 21.93 22.50
C GLY A 38 -15.92 21.73 22.07
N ASN A 39 -16.44 22.67 21.26
CA ASN A 39 -17.77 22.54 20.67
C ASN A 39 -17.69 21.68 19.39
N LEU A 40 -17.78 20.36 19.56
CA LEU A 40 -17.59 19.37 18.49
C LEU A 40 -18.90 18.70 18.08
N GLN A 41 -18.90 18.10 16.88
CA GLN A 41 -20.03 17.31 16.39
C GLN A 41 -20.24 16.05 17.26
N PRO A 42 -21.46 15.47 17.24
CA PRO A 42 -21.74 14.22 17.94
C PRO A 42 -20.77 13.10 17.54
N PRO A 43 -20.36 12.20 18.47
CA PRO A 43 -19.35 11.17 18.21
C PRO A 43 -19.61 10.32 16.97
N GLN A 44 -20.87 9.95 16.70
CA GLN A 44 -21.24 9.18 15.51
C GLN A 44 -20.87 9.88 14.20
N GLN A 45 -21.09 11.19 14.11
CA GLN A 45 -20.73 11.94 12.90
C GLN A 45 -19.20 12.01 12.72
N VAL A 46 -18.46 12.10 13.83
CA VAL A 46 -16.99 12.08 13.80
C VAL A 46 -16.49 10.71 13.33
N VAL A 47 -17.05 9.61 13.81
CA VAL A 47 -16.72 8.25 13.35
C VAL A 47 -17.02 8.08 11.86
N ASP A 48 -18.21 8.51 11.43
CA ASP A 48 -18.61 8.43 10.03
C ASP A 48 -17.68 9.27 9.14
N PHE A 49 -17.27 10.46 9.61
CA PHE A 49 -16.29 11.30 8.93
C PHE A 49 -14.93 10.59 8.80
N ILE A 50 -14.36 10.10 9.91
CA ILE A 50 -13.07 9.38 9.89
C ILE A 50 -13.15 8.19 8.92
N LYS A 51 -14.20 7.38 9.04
CA LYS A 51 -14.41 6.15 8.26
C LYS A 51 -14.57 6.43 6.77
N THR A 52 -15.41 7.39 6.41
CA THR A 52 -15.85 7.58 5.01
C THR A 52 -15.09 8.66 4.27
N LYS A 53 -14.55 9.67 4.99
CA LYS A 53 -13.92 10.85 4.39
C LYS A 53 -12.44 10.95 4.64
N THR A 54 -11.85 10.17 5.55
CA THR A 54 -10.39 10.23 5.82
C THR A 54 -9.69 8.90 5.56
N THR A 55 -8.37 8.91 5.40
CA THR A 55 -7.53 7.72 5.25
C THR A 55 -7.07 7.13 6.58
N PHE A 56 -7.38 7.76 7.72
CA PHE A 56 -7.02 7.24 9.04
C PHE A 56 -7.70 5.89 9.31
N ASP A 57 -6.91 4.92 9.78
CA ASP A 57 -7.39 3.59 10.15
C ASP A 57 -7.37 3.35 11.67
N SER A 58 -6.84 4.32 12.42
CA SER A 58 -6.61 4.25 13.86
C SER A 58 -6.97 5.58 14.53
N VAL A 59 -7.53 5.52 15.74
CA VAL A 59 -7.85 6.70 16.56
C VAL A 59 -7.34 6.50 17.98
N LYS A 60 -6.87 7.57 18.62
CA LYS A 60 -6.56 7.60 20.06
C LYS A 60 -7.52 8.55 20.79
N ILE A 61 -8.16 8.05 21.84
CA ILE A 61 -9.11 8.78 22.71
C ILE A 61 -8.49 8.88 24.11
N TYR A 62 -8.73 9.99 24.79
CA TYR A 62 -8.10 10.33 26.08
C TYR A 62 -8.81 9.76 27.31
N ASP A 63 -9.86 8.98 27.10
CA ASP A 63 -10.63 8.30 28.14
C ASP A 63 -11.28 7.01 27.57
N ALA A 64 -12.26 6.47 28.30
CA ALA A 64 -13.11 5.37 27.85
C ALA A 64 -14.60 5.77 27.85
N ASN A 65 -14.92 6.95 27.33
CA ASN A 65 -16.30 7.45 27.30
C ASN A 65 -17.23 6.47 26.53
N PRO A 66 -18.28 5.93 27.18
CA PRO A 66 -19.10 4.89 26.59
C PRO A 66 -19.97 5.37 25.41
N ASP A 67 -20.31 6.65 25.34
CA ASP A 67 -21.04 7.21 24.19
C ASP A 67 -20.15 7.26 22.95
N ILE A 68 -18.88 7.65 23.14
CA ILE A 68 -17.87 7.63 22.06
C ILE A 68 -17.58 6.19 21.65
N LEU A 69 -17.34 5.28 22.60
CA LEU A 69 -17.07 3.88 22.28
C LEU A 69 -18.24 3.21 21.53
N ARG A 70 -19.50 3.48 21.94
CA ARG A 70 -20.67 3.01 21.20
C ARG A 70 -20.66 3.45 19.73
N SER A 71 -20.21 4.66 19.44
CA SER A 71 -20.14 5.15 18.06
C SER A 71 -19.07 4.45 17.20
N PHE A 72 -18.01 3.91 17.81
CA PHE A 72 -16.95 3.16 17.12
C PHE A 72 -17.28 1.66 16.92
N ALA A 73 -18.34 1.14 17.53
CA ALA A 73 -18.76 -0.25 17.38
C ALA A 73 -19.08 -0.58 15.90
N GLY A 74 -18.43 -1.61 15.35
CA GLY A 74 -18.59 -2.00 13.94
C GLY A 74 -17.98 -1.03 12.92
N SER A 75 -17.17 -0.06 13.37
CA SER A 75 -16.55 0.93 12.48
C SER A 75 -15.37 0.37 11.67
N GLU A 76 -14.77 -0.74 12.12
CA GLU A 76 -13.49 -1.32 11.65
C GLU A 76 -12.24 -0.46 11.92
N ILE A 77 -12.39 0.72 12.52
CA ILE A 77 -11.29 1.61 12.93
C ILE A 77 -10.64 1.04 14.19
N ASN A 78 -9.31 1.03 14.25
CA ASN A 78 -8.55 0.64 15.43
C ASN A 78 -8.66 1.73 16.51
N VAL A 79 -9.05 1.37 17.73
CA VAL A 79 -9.28 2.33 18.82
C VAL A 79 -8.26 2.15 19.94
N THR A 80 -7.52 3.21 20.24
CA THR A 80 -6.69 3.32 21.45
C THR A 80 -7.44 4.15 22.48
N ILE A 81 -7.56 3.62 23.69
CA ILE A 81 -8.20 4.30 24.83
C ILE A 81 -7.22 4.51 25.97
N MET A 82 -7.60 5.30 26.96
CA MET A 82 -6.75 5.66 28.08
C MET A 82 -7.47 5.52 29.42
N VAL A 83 -6.75 5.08 30.44
CA VAL A 83 -7.13 5.26 31.85
C VAL A 83 -6.68 6.66 32.28
N PRO A 84 -7.60 7.58 32.62
CA PRO A 84 -7.25 8.94 33.02
C PRO A 84 -6.36 8.96 34.27
N ASN A 85 -5.48 9.96 34.38
CA ASN A 85 -4.52 10.09 35.50
C ASN A 85 -5.19 9.99 36.87
N GLY A 86 -6.36 10.60 37.05
CA GLY A 86 -7.10 10.58 38.32
C GLY A 86 -7.60 9.19 38.76
N ASN A 87 -7.72 8.23 37.83
CA ASN A 87 -8.14 6.87 38.17
C ASN A 87 -6.98 5.97 38.62
N ILE A 88 -5.73 6.35 38.33
CA ILE A 88 -4.56 5.50 38.54
C ILE A 88 -4.38 5.03 39.97
N PRO A 89 -4.51 5.89 41.02
CA PRO A 89 -4.39 5.42 42.39
C PRO A 89 -5.39 4.31 42.75
N ALA A 90 -6.61 4.36 42.20
CA ALA A 90 -7.63 3.35 42.44
C ALA A 90 -7.36 2.05 41.67
N MET A 91 -6.70 2.13 40.50
CA MET A 91 -6.40 0.99 39.64
C MET A 91 -5.26 0.11 40.16
N VAL A 92 -4.54 0.54 41.21
CA VAL A 92 -3.57 -0.31 41.92
C VAL A 92 -4.25 -1.56 42.50
N ASN A 93 -5.52 -1.46 42.90
CA ASN A 93 -6.29 -2.60 43.38
C ASN A 93 -6.88 -3.40 42.20
N VAL A 94 -6.55 -4.68 42.10
CA VAL A 94 -7.01 -5.57 41.02
C VAL A 94 -8.54 -5.69 40.92
N ALA A 95 -9.28 -5.62 42.04
CA ALA A 95 -10.74 -5.67 42.02
C ALA A 95 -11.33 -4.42 41.36
N ASN A 96 -10.80 -3.24 41.69
CA ASN A 96 -11.18 -1.99 41.05
C ASN A 96 -10.78 -1.98 39.56
N ALA A 97 -9.61 -2.52 39.23
CA ALA A 97 -9.17 -2.66 37.84
C ALA A 97 -10.09 -3.61 37.03
N ARG A 98 -10.49 -4.74 37.60
CA ARG A 98 -11.47 -5.66 37.00
C ARG A 98 -12.82 -4.99 36.79
N GLN A 99 -13.29 -4.25 37.77
CA GLN A 99 -14.55 -3.50 37.65
C GLN A 99 -14.45 -2.43 36.57
N TRP A 100 -13.32 -1.72 36.47
CA TRP A 100 -13.10 -0.73 35.42
C TRP A 100 -13.07 -1.36 34.03
N VAL A 101 -12.37 -2.49 33.85
CA VAL A 101 -12.35 -3.24 32.57
C VAL A 101 -13.74 -3.76 32.21
N ALA A 102 -14.48 -4.31 33.19
CA ALA A 102 -15.83 -4.81 32.99
C ALA A 102 -16.83 -3.71 32.61
N ALA A 103 -16.65 -2.49 33.13
CA ALA A 103 -17.52 -1.36 32.82
C ALA A 103 -17.17 -0.67 31.49
N ASN A 104 -15.89 -0.57 31.15
CA ASN A 104 -15.42 0.33 30.08
C ASN A 104 -14.89 -0.39 28.83
N VAL A 105 -14.49 -1.66 28.94
CA VAL A 105 -13.86 -2.41 27.82
C VAL A 105 -14.70 -3.61 27.40
N LEU A 106 -15.09 -4.48 28.34
CA LEU A 106 -15.85 -5.71 28.03
C LEU A 106 -17.17 -5.48 27.27
N PRO A 107 -17.95 -4.41 27.50
CA PRO A 107 -19.19 -4.19 26.74
C PRO A 107 -18.94 -3.99 25.22
N PHE A 108 -17.73 -3.61 24.84
CA PHE A 108 -17.42 -3.20 23.46
C PHE A 108 -16.39 -4.10 22.74
N HIS A 109 -15.68 -4.98 23.47
CA HIS A 109 -14.52 -5.73 22.95
C HIS A 109 -14.79 -6.61 21.71
N GLN A 110 -16.03 -7.08 21.51
CA GLN A 110 -16.40 -7.88 20.33
C GLN A 110 -16.75 -7.01 19.10
N GLN A 111 -17.03 -5.73 19.31
CA GLN A 111 -17.52 -4.81 18.27
C GLN A 111 -16.49 -3.72 17.92
N ILE A 112 -15.52 -3.46 18.79
CA ILE A 112 -14.45 -2.48 18.59
C ILE A 112 -13.10 -3.21 18.49
N LYS A 113 -12.26 -2.78 17.54
CA LYS A 113 -10.87 -3.22 17.45
C LYS A 113 -9.99 -2.38 18.39
N PHE A 114 -9.90 -2.78 19.66
CA PHE A 114 -8.98 -2.10 20.57
C PHE A 114 -7.53 -2.36 20.17
N LYS A 115 -6.75 -1.29 19.96
CA LYS A 115 -5.33 -1.35 19.57
C LYS A 115 -4.40 -1.25 20.78
N TYR A 116 -4.60 -0.22 21.62
CA TYR A 116 -3.83 -0.04 22.85
C TYR A 116 -4.74 0.45 24.00
N LEU A 117 -4.41 0.05 25.23
CA LEU A 117 -4.90 0.65 26.46
C LEU A 117 -3.75 1.41 27.12
N CYS A 118 -3.78 2.75 27.05
CA CYS A 118 -2.79 3.59 27.70
C CYS A 118 -3.15 3.77 29.18
N VAL A 119 -2.18 3.64 30.09
CA VAL A 119 -2.40 3.85 31.53
C VAL A 119 -1.76 5.18 31.92
N GLY A 120 -2.58 6.23 31.93
CA GLY A 120 -2.13 7.59 32.17
C GLY A 120 -1.52 8.29 30.95
N ASN A 121 -1.31 9.60 31.11
CA ASN A 121 -0.70 10.50 30.14
C ASN A 121 0.37 11.34 30.84
N GLU A 122 1.61 11.30 30.31
CA GLU A 122 2.72 12.19 30.73
C GLU A 122 3.04 12.19 32.23
N ILE A 123 2.81 11.07 32.92
CA ILE A 123 2.98 10.99 34.39
C ILE A 123 4.45 11.07 34.79
N LEU A 124 5.33 10.44 34.01
CA LEU A 124 6.77 10.41 34.29
C LEU A 124 7.45 11.77 34.09
N SER A 125 6.82 12.69 33.37
CA SER A 125 7.25 14.09 33.22
C SER A 125 6.64 15.03 34.28
N GLY A 126 5.72 14.55 35.10
CA GLY A 126 5.12 15.29 36.19
C GLY A 126 5.91 15.18 37.50
N ASN A 127 5.47 15.91 38.53
CA ASN A 127 6.05 15.90 39.87
C ASN A 127 5.16 15.22 40.93
N ASP A 128 4.06 14.58 40.51
CA ASP A 128 3.14 13.91 41.41
C ASP A 128 3.68 12.52 41.78
N ASN A 129 4.42 12.47 42.88
CA ASN A 129 5.01 11.22 43.40
C ASN A 129 3.97 10.13 43.63
N ASN A 130 2.73 10.49 43.97
CA ASN A 130 1.65 9.53 44.19
C ASN A 130 1.19 8.90 42.85
N LEU A 131 1.10 9.69 41.77
CA LEU A 131 0.82 9.13 40.45
C LEU A 131 1.99 8.30 39.91
N ILE A 132 3.23 8.77 40.10
CA ILE A 132 4.44 8.06 39.64
C ILE A 132 4.57 6.70 40.35
N SER A 133 4.40 6.65 41.68
CA SER A 133 4.52 5.41 42.45
C SER A 133 3.41 4.40 42.14
N ASN A 134 2.22 4.90 41.78
CA ASN A 134 1.05 4.06 41.48
C ASN A 134 0.94 3.65 40.01
N LEU A 135 1.73 4.24 39.10
CA LEU A 135 1.65 3.95 37.66
C LEU A 135 1.94 2.47 37.34
N VAL A 136 3.06 1.93 37.82
CA VAL A 136 3.41 0.52 37.54
C VAL A 136 2.43 -0.44 38.20
N PRO A 137 2.07 -0.28 39.49
CA PRO A 137 1.05 -1.11 40.13
C PRO A 137 -0.32 -1.04 39.44
N ALA A 138 -0.74 0.13 38.95
CA ALA A 138 -1.97 0.27 38.18
C ALA A 138 -1.90 -0.44 36.82
N MET A 139 -0.80 -0.28 36.08
CA MET A 139 -0.56 -1.04 34.84
C MET A 139 -0.60 -2.53 35.12
N GLN A 140 0.06 -2.99 36.18
CA GLN A 140 0.10 -4.37 36.62
C GLN A 140 -1.28 -4.92 36.94
N SER A 141 -2.10 -4.19 37.69
CA SER A 141 -3.46 -4.61 38.07
C SER A 141 -4.47 -4.54 36.93
N LEU A 142 -4.37 -3.55 36.03
CA LEU A 142 -5.18 -3.47 34.80
C LEU A 142 -4.81 -4.58 33.82
N ASN A 143 -3.52 -4.83 33.67
CA ASN A 143 -3.02 -5.96 32.93
C ASN A 143 -3.52 -7.24 33.59
N GLU A 144 -3.38 -7.43 34.91
CA GLU A 144 -3.94 -8.57 35.66
C GLU A 144 -5.45 -8.72 35.43
N ALA A 145 -6.22 -7.63 35.38
CA ALA A 145 -7.64 -7.67 35.07
C ALA A 145 -7.92 -8.15 33.63
N LEU A 146 -7.13 -7.68 32.65
CA LEU A 146 -7.13 -8.18 31.26
C LEU A 146 -6.59 -9.62 31.16
N LYS A 147 -5.87 -10.09 32.18
CA LYS A 147 -5.07 -11.33 32.25
C LYS A 147 -5.66 -12.46 33.07
N ALA A 148 -6.53 -12.14 34.02
CA ALA A 148 -7.56 -13.03 34.52
C ALA A 148 -8.58 -13.35 33.39
N SER A 149 -8.46 -12.64 32.26
CA SER A 149 -8.91 -13.01 30.93
C SER A 149 -7.78 -13.58 30.01
N ASN A 150 -6.73 -14.18 30.61
CA ASN A 150 -5.63 -15.02 30.06
C ASN A 150 -4.26 -14.43 29.58
N LEU A 151 -3.47 -13.61 30.32
CA LEU A 151 -2.04 -13.21 29.97
C LEU A 151 -1.14 -12.96 31.27
N THR A 152 0.19 -12.64 31.27
CA THR A 152 1.04 -12.47 32.54
C THR A 152 2.18 -11.37 32.59
N TYR A 153 2.59 -10.93 33.81
CA TYR A 153 3.16 -9.65 34.43
C TYR A 153 4.69 -9.31 34.41
N ILE A 154 5.19 -8.02 34.58
CA ILE A 154 6.37 -7.38 35.36
C ILE A 154 6.58 -5.82 35.04
N LYS A 155 7.63 -5.06 35.50
CA LYS A 155 7.96 -3.57 35.60
C LYS A 155 7.90 -2.65 34.34
N ILE A 156 7.45 -1.38 34.29
CA ILE A 156 7.24 -0.56 33.02
C ILE A 156 7.96 -1.03 31.72
N LEU A 157 9.28 -0.90 31.54
CA LEU A 157 9.93 -1.40 30.30
C LEU A 157 9.99 -2.93 30.24
N GLU A 158 10.20 -3.60 31.37
CA GLU A 158 10.01 -5.05 31.53
C GLU A 158 8.55 -5.49 31.29
N PHE A 159 7.57 -4.64 31.62
CA PHE A 159 6.14 -4.82 31.41
C PHE A 159 5.91 -4.83 29.92
N HIS A 160 6.40 -3.81 29.22
CA HIS A 160 6.31 -3.69 27.78
C HIS A 160 7.00 -4.86 27.08
N ARG A 161 8.20 -5.23 27.53
CA ARG A 161 8.94 -6.41 27.05
C ARG A 161 8.12 -7.69 27.17
N GLN A 162 7.56 -7.97 28.34
CA GLN A 162 6.87 -9.23 28.60
C GLN A 162 5.45 -9.28 28.04
N ALA A 163 4.76 -8.14 28.07
CA ALA A 163 3.47 -7.97 27.41
C ALA A 163 3.60 -7.91 25.88
N LYS A 164 4.84 -7.81 25.35
CA LYS A 164 5.13 -7.55 23.92
C LYS A 164 4.34 -6.34 23.41
N SER A 165 4.25 -5.29 24.23
CA SER A 165 3.57 -4.05 23.91
C SER A 165 4.58 -2.92 23.72
N PRO A 166 4.31 -1.95 22.83
CA PRO A 166 5.22 -0.84 22.63
C PRO A 166 5.20 0.12 23.83
N PHE A 167 6.33 0.75 24.10
CA PHE A 167 6.41 1.92 24.97
C PHE A 167 5.96 3.16 24.16
N MET A 168 4.88 3.80 24.60
CA MET A 168 4.29 4.92 23.86
C MET A 168 4.85 6.25 24.36
N ILE A 169 5.34 7.09 23.43
CA ILE A 169 5.88 8.42 23.71
C ILE A 169 5.11 9.51 22.95
N ASN A 170 5.06 10.72 23.51
CA ASN A 170 4.59 11.91 22.81
C ASN A 170 5.80 12.61 22.18
N ALA A 171 6.02 12.39 20.88
CA ALA A 171 7.23 12.80 20.17
C ALA A 171 7.04 14.16 19.47
N TYR A 172 7.01 15.23 20.26
CA TYR A 172 6.89 16.60 19.73
C TYR A 172 8.25 17.23 19.46
N THR A 173 8.61 17.41 18.19
CA THR A 173 9.79 18.22 17.82
C THR A 173 9.57 19.70 18.16
N PHE A 174 8.33 20.17 18.15
CA PHE A 174 7.94 21.55 18.47
C PHE A 174 8.48 22.04 19.83
N PHE A 175 8.46 21.20 20.87
CA PHE A 175 8.91 21.60 22.22
C PHE A 175 10.43 21.56 22.39
N THR A 176 11.12 20.79 21.55
CA THR A 176 12.56 20.53 21.69
C THR A 176 13.39 21.27 20.65
N MET A 177 12.75 21.87 19.64
CA MET A 177 13.42 22.53 18.53
C MET A 177 14.28 23.72 18.95
N ASP A 178 15.35 23.94 18.19
CA ASP A 178 16.09 25.20 18.19
C ASP A 178 15.31 26.25 17.37
N PRO A 179 14.90 27.40 17.95
CA PRO A 179 14.24 28.48 17.21
C PRO A 179 15.05 29.01 16.02
N ASN A 180 16.37 28.82 16.00
CA ASN A 180 17.24 29.21 14.88
C ASN A 180 17.30 28.14 13.78
N ASN A 181 16.76 26.95 14.03
CA ASN A 181 16.76 25.82 13.09
C ASN A 181 15.40 25.10 13.08
N VAL A 182 14.32 25.89 12.97
CA VAL A 182 12.95 25.38 12.87
C VAL A 182 12.80 24.36 11.74
N ASN A 183 13.51 24.57 10.62
CA ASN A 183 13.48 23.66 9.47
C ASN A 183 13.85 22.22 9.84
N TYR A 184 14.83 22.00 10.72
CA TYR A 184 15.19 20.65 11.16
C TYR A 184 14.03 19.96 11.91
N ALA A 185 13.25 20.74 12.66
CA ALA A 185 12.09 20.27 13.40
C ALA A 185 10.85 20.02 12.53
N ILE A 186 10.72 20.73 11.40
CA ILE A 186 9.58 20.62 10.45
C ILE A 186 9.88 19.86 9.17
N PHE A 187 10.95 19.05 9.13
CA PHE A 187 11.39 18.33 7.92
C PHE A 187 11.72 19.26 6.73
N GLY A 188 12.01 20.53 7.01
CA GLY A 188 12.45 21.52 6.04
C GLY A 188 13.96 21.44 5.76
N PRO A 189 14.44 22.16 4.73
CA PRO A 189 15.86 22.22 4.40
C PRO A 189 16.69 22.73 5.58
N SER A 190 17.53 21.85 6.12
CA SER A 190 18.40 22.11 7.25
C SER A 190 19.69 21.31 7.08
N LYS A 191 20.76 21.73 7.76
CA LYS A 191 21.98 20.91 7.81
C LYS A 191 21.67 19.67 8.64
N SER A 192 22.00 18.50 8.12
CA SER A 192 21.87 17.25 8.86
C SER A 192 22.70 17.32 10.14
N VAL A 193 22.12 16.84 11.23
CA VAL A 193 22.77 16.82 12.55
C VAL A 193 23.41 15.45 12.72
N THR A 194 24.72 15.43 12.96
CA THR A 194 25.43 14.18 13.27
C THR A 194 25.54 14.03 14.77
N ASP A 195 25.02 12.93 15.29
CA ASP A 195 25.16 12.60 16.71
C ASP A 195 26.60 12.16 17.00
N THR A 196 27.25 12.83 17.94
CA THR A 196 28.68 12.63 18.23
C THR A 196 28.98 11.31 18.91
N ASN A 197 28.00 10.67 19.54
CA ASN A 197 28.19 9.40 20.24
C ASN A 197 28.05 8.22 19.28
N THR A 198 26.99 8.22 18.47
CA THR A 198 26.60 7.12 17.58
C THR A 198 27.14 7.29 16.16
N GLN A 199 27.64 8.48 15.81
CA GLN A 199 28.13 8.85 14.47
C GLN A 199 27.07 8.74 13.36
N HIS A 200 25.80 8.59 13.73
CA HIS A 200 24.69 8.62 12.80
C HIS A 200 24.29 10.06 12.47
N THR A 201 23.98 10.29 11.20
CA THR A 201 23.52 11.57 10.69
C THR A 201 22.00 11.56 10.50
N TYR A 202 21.34 12.53 11.12
CA TYR A 202 19.90 12.71 11.09
C TYR A 202 19.54 13.90 10.19
N ASN A 203 18.66 13.64 9.22
CA ASN A 203 18.17 14.66 8.28
C ASN A 203 16.89 15.35 8.77
N ASN A 204 16.30 14.86 9.86
CA ASN A 204 15.13 15.44 10.50
C ASN A 204 15.19 15.18 12.02
N MET A 205 14.58 16.08 12.78
CA MET A 205 14.59 16.01 14.24
C MET A 205 13.75 14.85 14.79
N PHE A 206 12.69 14.46 14.10
CA PHE A 206 11.79 13.40 14.56
C PHE A 206 12.55 12.07 14.73
N ASP A 207 13.32 11.65 13.72
CA ASP A 207 14.15 10.45 13.78
C ASP A 207 15.19 10.52 14.91
N ALA A 208 15.78 11.70 15.13
CA ALA A 208 16.72 11.91 16.22
C ALA A 208 16.06 11.74 17.61
N VAL A 209 14.83 12.23 17.79
CA VAL A 209 14.05 12.04 19.04
C VAL A 209 13.70 10.57 19.26
N MET A 210 13.31 9.86 18.19
CA MET A 210 13.02 8.43 18.25
C MET A 210 14.26 7.62 18.64
N ASP A 211 15.41 7.91 18.02
CA ASP A 211 16.66 7.21 18.27
C ASP A 211 17.31 7.59 19.62
N ALA A 212 17.05 8.80 20.12
CA ALA A 212 17.42 9.18 21.48
C ALA A 212 16.63 8.37 22.52
N THR A 213 15.33 8.18 22.31
CA THR A 213 14.48 7.35 23.17
C THR A 213 14.93 5.89 23.13
N TYR A 214 15.19 5.36 21.94
CA TYR A 214 15.74 4.02 21.76
C TYR A 214 17.08 3.86 22.48
N SER A 215 17.99 4.83 22.35
CA SER A 215 19.30 4.78 23.00
C SER A 215 19.18 4.73 24.53
N ALA A 216 18.25 5.49 25.12
CA ALA A 216 17.97 5.44 26.55
C ALA A 216 17.41 4.08 26.98
N MET A 217 16.46 3.52 26.24
CA MET A 217 15.90 2.19 26.51
C MET A 217 16.95 1.09 26.37
N ASN A 218 17.79 1.17 25.33
CA ASN A 218 18.86 0.22 25.06
C ASN A 218 19.95 0.27 26.15
N ALA A 219 20.32 1.46 26.63
CA ALA A 219 21.26 1.62 27.75
C ALA A 219 20.74 0.97 29.05
N LEU A 220 19.41 0.88 29.21
CA LEU A 220 18.76 0.19 30.32
C LEU A 220 18.58 -1.32 30.08
N GLY A 221 19.01 -1.85 28.93
CA GLY A 221 18.87 -3.27 28.56
C GLY A 221 17.51 -3.66 27.98
N TYR A 222 16.73 -2.70 27.48
CA TYR A 222 15.40 -2.88 26.89
C TYR A 222 15.34 -2.44 25.42
N GLY A 223 16.45 -2.57 24.70
CA GLY A 223 16.52 -2.18 23.30
C GLY A 223 15.49 -2.93 22.44
N GLU A 224 15.10 -4.14 22.80
CA GLU A 224 14.10 -4.99 22.13
C GLU A 224 12.65 -4.50 22.23
N VAL A 225 12.34 -3.57 23.14
CA VAL A 225 10.98 -3.05 23.31
C VAL A 225 10.65 -2.09 22.16
N ASP A 226 9.51 -2.30 21.51
CA ASP A 226 9.03 -1.42 20.44
C ASP A 226 8.61 -0.04 20.96
N ILE A 227 8.64 0.97 20.10
CA ILE A 227 8.23 2.35 20.43
C ILE A 227 7.04 2.73 19.53
N ALA A 228 6.01 3.31 20.14
CA ALA A 228 4.89 3.93 19.42
C ALA A 228 4.84 5.44 19.72
N VAL A 229 4.45 6.24 18.74
CA VAL A 229 4.26 7.69 18.92
C VAL A 229 2.80 7.97 19.20
N GLY A 230 2.48 8.20 20.47
CA GLY A 230 1.13 8.44 20.96
C GLY A 230 0.58 9.82 20.62
N GLU A 231 1.47 10.79 20.39
CA GLU A 231 1.15 12.14 19.93
C GLU A 231 2.34 12.74 19.20
N THR A 232 2.06 13.42 18.09
CA THR A 232 2.97 14.35 17.46
C THR A 232 2.18 15.32 16.58
N GLY A 233 2.59 16.57 16.50
CA GLY A 233 1.87 17.56 15.70
C GLY A 233 2.56 18.90 15.71
N TRP A 234 1.88 19.90 15.14
CA TRP A 234 2.36 21.27 15.14
C TRP A 234 1.20 22.27 15.18
N PRO A 235 1.24 23.30 16.03
CA PRO A 235 0.14 24.23 16.18
C PRO A 235 0.09 25.24 15.03
N THR A 236 -1.11 25.54 14.56
CA THR A 236 -1.38 26.54 13.52
C THR A 236 -1.23 27.98 14.00
N ALA A 237 -1.35 28.23 15.31
CA ALA A 237 -1.25 29.55 15.90
C ALA A 237 -0.71 29.49 17.34
N CYS A 238 0.22 30.39 17.67
CA CYS A 238 0.73 30.62 19.02
C CYS A 238 1.46 31.98 19.10
N ASP A 239 2.02 32.32 20.25
CA ASP A 239 2.75 33.60 20.47
C ASP A 239 4.17 33.62 19.84
N ALA A 240 4.40 32.83 18.79
CA ALA A 240 5.67 32.73 18.09
C ALA A 240 5.51 32.55 16.57
N PRO A 241 6.42 33.08 15.75
CA PRO A 241 6.26 33.16 14.29
C PRO A 241 6.31 31.81 13.58
N TRP A 242 6.86 30.79 14.23
CA TRP A 242 6.92 29.43 13.71
C TRP A 242 5.61 28.63 13.90
N CYS A 243 4.62 29.19 14.59
CA CYS A 243 3.26 28.64 14.65
C CYS A 243 2.42 29.26 13.52
N SER A 244 2.32 28.55 12.40
CA SER A 244 1.54 28.98 11.24
C SER A 244 0.84 27.78 10.59
N PRO A 245 -0.27 27.98 9.87
CA PRO A 245 -0.91 26.93 9.10
C PRO A 245 0.06 26.25 8.11
N GLN A 246 0.97 27.00 7.50
CA GLN A 246 2.01 26.46 6.61
C GLN A 246 2.96 25.50 7.34
N ASN A 247 3.49 25.89 8.50
CA ASN A 247 4.40 25.01 9.25
C ASN A 247 3.65 23.78 9.79
N ALA A 248 2.40 23.95 10.21
CA ALA A 248 1.55 22.85 10.63
C ALA A 248 1.26 21.86 9.49
N ALA A 249 0.94 22.37 8.30
CA ALA A 249 0.76 21.55 7.09
C ALA A 249 2.04 20.80 6.72
N ASN A 250 3.17 21.50 6.70
CA ASN A 250 4.47 20.91 6.40
C ASN A 250 4.83 19.79 7.38
N TYR A 251 4.71 20.04 8.69
CA TYR A 251 5.04 19.06 9.72
C TYR A 251 4.15 17.81 9.59
N ASN A 252 2.83 17.99 9.58
CA ASN A 252 1.88 16.88 9.60
C ASN A 252 1.92 16.08 8.29
N LEU A 253 2.07 16.73 7.13
CA LEU A 253 2.27 16.04 5.84
C LEU A 253 3.54 15.18 5.86
N ASN A 254 4.65 15.71 6.37
CA ASN A 254 5.90 14.97 6.45
C ASN A 254 5.85 13.83 7.47
N ILE A 255 5.10 13.97 8.57
CA ILE A 255 4.83 12.87 9.49
C ILE A 255 4.03 11.75 8.79
N ILE A 256 3.03 12.09 7.99
CA ILE A 256 2.25 11.10 7.21
C ILE A 256 3.14 10.35 6.22
N MET A 257 4.00 11.07 5.50
CA MET A 257 4.99 10.46 4.60
C MET A 257 6.01 9.61 5.38
N ARG A 258 6.48 10.12 6.52
CA ARG A 258 7.43 9.45 7.39
C ARG A 258 6.89 8.15 7.96
N ALA A 259 5.59 8.07 8.25
CA ALA A 259 4.92 6.85 8.69
C ALA A 259 4.95 5.73 7.63
N GLN A 260 5.20 6.06 6.35
CA GLN A 260 5.38 5.06 5.28
C GLN A 260 6.82 4.51 5.20
N VAL A 261 7.77 5.14 5.90
CA VAL A 261 9.19 4.74 5.91
C VAL A 261 9.44 3.80 7.09
N ILE A 262 10.04 2.64 6.80
CA ILE A 262 10.39 1.65 7.83
C ILE A 262 11.66 2.09 8.55
N GLY A 263 11.58 2.13 9.88
CA GLY A 263 12.73 2.31 10.77
C GLY A 263 13.30 3.71 10.84
N THR A 264 14.27 3.89 11.72
CA THR A 264 15.14 5.06 11.93
C THR A 264 16.60 4.64 11.75
N PRO A 265 17.59 5.56 11.74
CA PRO A 265 19.00 5.18 11.66
C PRO A 265 19.46 4.10 12.65
N LEU A 266 19.04 4.13 13.92
CA LEU A 266 19.35 3.11 14.93
C LEU A 266 18.32 1.96 14.99
N MET A 267 17.12 2.15 14.44
CA MET A 267 16.07 1.12 14.39
C MET A 267 15.62 0.82 12.95
N PRO A 268 16.50 0.42 12.01
CA PRO A 268 16.23 0.43 10.55
C PRO A 268 15.16 -0.57 10.08
N ASN A 269 14.75 -1.51 10.93
CA ASN A 269 13.77 -2.54 10.59
C ASN A 269 12.52 -2.50 11.49
N ARG A 270 12.30 -1.40 12.22
CA ARG A 270 11.15 -1.25 13.11
C ARG A 270 10.08 -0.39 12.46
N HIS A 271 8.87 -0.93 12.44
CA HIS A 271 7.71 -0.16 12.07
C HIS A 271 7.23 0.66 13.27
N ILE A 272 6.93 1.94 13.07
CA ILE A 272 6.56 2.87 14.14
C ILE A 272 5.13 3.33 13.90
N ASP A 273 4.24 3.00 14.84
CA ASP A 273 2.88 3.53 14.82
C ASP A 273 2.89 4.99 15.26
N ILE A 274 2.22 5.87 14.51
CA ILE A 274 2.21 7.31 14.76
C ILE A 274 0.78 7.83 14.84
N PHE A 275 0.46 8.55 15.92
CA PHE A 275 -0.80 9.28 16.10
C PHE A 275 -0.58 10.79 15.99
N ILE A 276 -1.25 11.43 15.03
CA ILE A 276 -1.19 12.88 14.84
C ILE A 276 -2.08 13.58 15.87
N PHE A 277 -1.51 14.58 16.52
CA PHE A 277 -2.20 15.46 17.44
C PHE A 277 -2.53 16.79 16.73
N ALA A 278 -3.79 17.10 16.40
CA ALA A 278 -5.03 16.34 16.68
C ALA A 278 -6.09 16.47 15.56
N LEU A 279 -7.20 15.74 15.69
CA LEU A 279 -8.31 15.78 14.72
C LEU A 279 -8.94 17.18 14.60
N PHE A 280 -9.23 17.82 15.74
CA PHE A 280 -9.84 19.15 15.80
C PHE A 280 -9.05 20.11 16.66
N ASN A 281 -9.26 21.41 16.45
CA ASN A 281 -8.94 22.43 17.44
C ASN A 281 -9.82 22.22 18.69
N GLU A 282 -9.21 22.35 19.87
CA GLU A 282 -9.86 22.11 21.15
C GLU A 282 -9.98 23.42 21.94
N ASP A 283 -10.96 24.25 21.59
CA ASP A 283 -11.14 25.59 22.16
C ASP A 283 -11.33 25.60 23.69
N GLY A 284 -11.77 24.48 24.27
CA GLY A 284 -11.93 24.30 25.71
C GLY A 284 -10.63 24.06 26.47
N LYS A 285 -9.47 23.95 25.78
CA LYS A 285 -8.19 23.68 26.45
C LYS A 285 -7.66 24.90 27.22
N PRO A 286 -7.32 24.72 28.52
CA PRO A 286 -6.67 25.76 29.30
C PRO A 286 -5.22 25.96 28.86
N GLY A 287 -4.61 27.09 29.23
CA GLY A 287 -3.21 27.38 28.95
C GLY A 287 -2.98 28.24 27.69
N PRO A 288 -1.75 28.23 27.14
CA PRO A 288 -1.35 29.14 26.08
C PRO A 288 -2.14 28.94 24.79
N THR A 289 -2.18 29.97 23.93
CA THR A 289 -2.96 29.98 22.67
C THR A 289 -2.74 28.74 21.80
N ARG A 290 -1.52 28.21 21.78
CA ARG A 290 -1.18 26.99 21.05
C ARG A 290 -2.07 25.79 21.42
N GLU A 291 -2.44 25.60 22.68
CA GLU A 291 -3.18 24.42 23.16
C GLU A 291 -4.53 24.24 22.45
N ARG A 292 -5.09 25.34 21.92
CA ARG A 292 -6.36 25.37 21.19
C ARG A 292 -6.22 25.22 19.67
N ASN A 293 -5.01 25.08 19.12
CA ASN A 293 -4.72 25.29 17.69
C ASN A 293 -3.97 24.15 16.97
N TRP A 294 -4.14 22.89 17.40
CA TRP A 294 -3.43 21.71 16.85
C TRP A 294 -4.22 20.90 15.80
N GLY A 295 -5.47 21.28 15.51
CA GLY A 295 -6.39 20.52 14.68
C GLY A 295 -6.02 20.45 13.20
N LEU A 296 -6.22 19.28 12.60
CA LEU A 296 -6.23 19.11 11.13
C LEU A 296 -7.55 19.61 10.51
N PHE A 297 -8.64 19.53 11.26
CA PHE A 297 -9.98 19.90 10.79
C PHE A 297 -10.65 20.90 11.73
N LYS A 298 -11.59 21.66 11.18
CA LYS A 298 -12.54 22.47 11.93
C LYS A 298 -13.70 21.59 12.43
N PRO A 299 -14.47 22.06 13.43
CA PRO A 299 -15.66 21.34 13.90
C PRO A 299 -16.74 21.08 12.85
N ASP A 300 -16.70 21.74 11.68
CA ASP A 300 -17.59 21.48 10.54
C ASP A 300 -17.02 20.44 9.55
N PHE A 301 -15.94 19.76 9.92
CA PHE A 301 -15.18 18.80 9.12
C PHE A 301 -14.42 19.38 7.92
N SER A 302 -14.42 20.71 7.73
CA SER A 302 -13.54 21.33 6.73
C SER A 302 -12.08 21.25 7.17
N ALA A 303 -11.18 21.01 6.21
CA ALA A 303 -9.74 20.96 6.49
C ALA A 303 -9.22 22.35 6.89
N MET A 304 -8.40 22.41 7.94
CA MET A 304 -7.65 23.61 8.30
C MET A 304 -6.56 23.90 7.26
N TYR A 305 -5.98 22.84 6.71
CA TYR A 305 -4.97 22.81 5.65
C TYR A 305 -4.93 21.39 5.07
N ASP A 306 -4.49 21.25 3.81
CA ASP A 306 -4.46 19.95 3.14
C ASP A 306 -3.17 19.17 3.47
N VAL A 307 -3.34 17.95 3.95
CA VAL A 307 -2.24 16.99 4.23
C VAL A 307 -2.46 15.65 3.53
N GLY A 308 -3.37 15.59 2.55
CA GLY A 308 -3.58 14.41 1.70
C GLY A 308 -4.35 13.25 2.38
N VAL A 309 -5.01 13.50 3.50
CA VAL A 309 -5.73 12.46 4.27
C VAL A 309 -7.21 12.33 3.91
N LEU A 310 -7.76 13.16 3.02
CA LEU A 310 -9.18 13.11 2.62
C LEU A 310 -9.41 12.10 1.47
N LYS A 311 -10.30 11.12 1.68
CA LYS A 311 -10.73 10.12 0.69
C LYS A 311 -11.53 10.79 -0.44
N GLY A 312 -11.08 10.58 -1.67
CA GLY A 312 -11.64 11.22 -2.88
C GLY A 312 -10.89 12.47 -3.33
N GLY A 313 -9.82 12.85 -2.60
CA GLY A 313 -9.21 14.16 -2.76
C GLY A 313 -10.18 15.28 -2.38
N ILE A 314 -9.68 16.48 -2.20
CA ILE A 314 -10.52 17.62 -2.52
C ILE A 314 -10.94 17.39 -3.97
N SER A 315 -12.25 17.32 -4.26
CA SER A 315 -12.73 17.48 -5.63
C SER A 315 -11.96 18.66 -6.22
N PRO A 316 -11.39 18.56 -7.43
CA PRO A 316 -10.65 19.66 -8.01
C PRO A 316 -11.50 20.93 -7.85
N LEU A 317 -10.91 21.98 -7.29
CA LEU A 317 -11.44 23.33 -7.49
C LEU A 317 -11.76 23.46 -8.99
N PRO A 318 -12.87 24.14 -9.35
CA PRO A 318 -13.48 24.10 -10.67
C PRO A 318 -12.45 24.19 -11.79
N PRO A 319 -12.64 23.50 -12.92
CA PRO A 319 -11.62 23.35 -13.94
C PRO A 319 -11.08 24.72 -14.34
N ILE A 320 -9.83 25.00 -13.96
CA ILE A 320 -9.06 26.03 -14.64
C ILE A 320 -8.84 25.45 -16.04
N ASN A 321 -9.40 26.13 -17.03
CA ASN A 321 -9.10 25.92 -18.44
C ASN A 321 -7.58 25.82 -18.60
N ASN A 322 -7.07 24.62 -18.89
CA ASN A 322 -5.73 24.51 -19.44
C ASN A 322 -5.73 25.27 -20.78
N PRO A 323 -4.89 26.30 -20.96
CA PRO A 323 -4.64 26.83 -22.29
C PRO A 323 -4.01 25.73 -23.17
N PRO A 324 -4.08 25.87 -24.52
CA PRO A 324 -3.65 24.84 -25.45
C PRO A 324 -2.16 24.49 -25.31
N ILE A 325 -1.85 23.25 -25.70
CA ILE A 325 -0.51 22.68 -25.79
C ILE A 325 0.31 23.49 -26.81
N ASN A 326 1.25 24.29 -26.34
CA ASN A 326 2.35 24.82 -27.16
C ASN A 326 3.53 23.83 -27.14
N ASN A 327 4.17 23.65 -28.31
CA ASN A 327 5.34 22.79 -28.55
C ASN A 327 6.59 23.30 -27.81
N GLY A 328 6.67 23.12 -26.49
CA GLY A 328 7.87 23.39 -25.70
C GLY A 328 8.82 22.21 -25.62
N LYS A 329 10.13 22.47 -25.63
CA LYS A 329 11.13 21.54 -25.10
C LYS A 329 11.55 22.03 -23.72
N TRP A 330 11.49 21.17 -22.71
CA TRP A 330 11.95 21.43 -21.35
C TRP A 330 13.13 20.54 -20.99
N CYS A 331 13.95 20.98 -20.05
CA CYS A 331 14.96 20.13 -19.44
C CYS A 331 14.52 19.64 -18.06
N VAL A 332 14.54 18.32 -17.85
CA VAL A 332 14.18 17.69 -16.57
C VAL A 332 15.26 16.71 -16.13
N ALA A 333 15.27 16.34 -14.86
CA ALA A 333 16.12 15.25 -14.39
C ALA A 333 15.65 13.91 -14.96
N LYS A 334 16.59 13.01 -15.26
CA LYS A 334 16.29 11.61 -15.57
C LYS A 334 15.73 10.90 -14.35
N GLN A 335 14.88 9.91 -14.57
CA GLN A 335 14.21 9.17 -13.49
C GLN A 335 15.19 8.41 -12.57
N GLU A 336 16.37 8.06 -13.09
CA GLU A 336 17.45 7.39 -12.36
C GLU A 336 18.46 8.33 -11.66
N ALA A 337 18.29 9.65 -11.76
CA ALA A 337 19.19 10.62 -11.10
C ALA A 337 19.06 10.54 -9.57
N THR A 338 20.19 10.40 -8.88
CA THR A 338 20.24 10.30 -7.41
C THR A 338 20.01 11.66 -6.75
N TYR A 339 19.52 11.67 -5.51
CA TYR A 339 19.33 12.88 -4.72
C TYR A 339 20.59 13.77 -4.64
N MET A 340 21.77 13.15 -4.47
CA MET A 340 23.05 13.86 -4.46
C MET A 340 23.37 14.54 -5.81
N GLN A 341 22.99 13.91 -6.93
CA GLN A 341 23.18 14.50 -8.27
C GLN A 341 22.20 15.66 -8.51
N LEU A 342 20.95 15.55 -8.05
CA LEU A 342 19.97 16.62 -8.18
C LEU A 342 20.35 17.84 -7.35
N GLN A 343 20.82 17.64 -6.11
CA GLN A 343 21.34 18.73 -5.29
C GLN A 343 22.59 19.36 -5.92
N ALA A 344 23.52 18.55 -6.43
CA ALA A 344 24.70 19.07 -7.13
C ALA A 344 24.34 19.87 -8.40
N ASN A 345 23.31 19.47 -9.15
CA ASN A 345 22.81 20.24 -10.30
C ASN A 345 22.23 21.58 -9.85
N ILE A 346 21.41 21.58 -8.81
CA ILE A 346 20.82 22.80 -8.23
C ILE A 346 21.94 23.74 -7.78
N ASP A 347 22.87 23.26 -6.96
CA ASP A 347 23.98 24.04 -6.43
C ASP A 347 24.85 24.61 -7.57
N TRP A 348 25.11 23.80 -8.59
CA TRP A 348 25.89 24.22 -9.75
C TRP A 348 25.18 25.31 -10.55
N VAL A 349 23.89 25.15 -10.88
CA VAL A 349 23.13 26.16 -11.64
C VAL A 349 22.98 27.46 -10.87
N CYS A 350 22.70 27.40 -9.57
CA CYS A 350 22.57 28.61 -8.74
C CYS A 350 23.89 29.40 -8.67
N ASN A 351 25.04 28.71 -8.75
CA ASN A 351 26.35 29.34 -8.83
C ASN A 351 26.73 29.84 -10.24
N HIS A 352 25.90 29.61 -11.26
CA HIS A 352 26.15 29.99 -12.68
C HIS A 352 25.15 31.03 -13.22
N GLY A 353 24.63 31.89 -12.35
CA GLY A 353 23.89 33.11 -12.74
C GLY A 353 22.41 32.93 -13.06
N ILE A 354 21.80 31.82 -12.62
CA ILE A 354 20.36 31.58 -12.68
C ILE A 354 19.71 31.92 -11.33
N ASP A 355 18.56 32.60 -11.37
CA ASP A 355 17.83 32.98 -10.16
C ASP A 355 17.20 31.75 -9.48
N CYS A 356 17.70 31.45 -8.28
CA CYS A 356 17.23 30.35 -7.45
C CYS A 356 16.23 30.76 -6.37
N THR A 357 15.82 32.03 -6.30
CA THR A 357 14.76 32.46 -5.38
C THR A 357 13.44 31.68 -5.55
N PRO A 358 13.00 31.26 -6.76
CA PRO A 358 11.76 30.51 -6.91
C PRO A 358 11.78 29.11 -6.29
N ILE A 359 12.96 28.50 -6.12
CA ILE A 359 13.14 27.19 -5.46
C ILE A 359 13.75 27.30 -4.07
N SER A 360 13.88 28.52 -3.55
CA SER A 360 14.32 28.82 -2.18
C SER A 360 13.09 28.96 -1.28
N LEU A 361 13.29 28.91 0.04
CA LEU A 361 12.21 28.96 1.03
C LEU A 361 11.23 30.13 0.77
N GLY A 362 9.95 29.82 0.51
CA GLY A 362 8.91 30.80 0.16
C GLY A 362 8.73 31.09 -1.34
N GLY A 363 9.56 30.49 -2.20
CA GLY A 363 9.46 30.60 -3.65
C GLY A 363 8.33 29.75 -4.26
N ILE A 364 7.86 30.17 -5.44
CA ILE A 364 6.73 29.53 -6.15
C ILE A 364 6.96 28.06 -6.51
N CYS A 365 8.20 27.59 -6.53
CA CYS A 365 8.58 26.21 -6.83
C CYS A 365 9.24 25.51 -5.65
N PHE A 366 9.12 26.07 -4.45
CA PHE A 366 9.61 25.50 -3.21
C PHE A 366 8.59 24.53 -2.62
N ASP A 367 8.56 23.30 -3.15
CA ASP A 367 7.76 22.20 -2.60
C ASP A 367 8.64 21.32 -1.71
N ASN A 368 8.35 21.26 -0.40
CA ASN A 368 9.15 20.53 0.59
C ASN A 368 8.99 19.01 0.37
N ASN A 369 10.07 18.36 -0.10
CA ASN A 369 10.20 16.96 -0.54
C ASN A 369 10.01 16.65 -2.03
N ASN A 370 9.84 17.65 -2.91
CA ASN A 370 9.89 17.40 -4.35
C ASN A 370 11.16 17.96 -5.00
N MET A 371 12.30 17.34 -4.67
CA MET A 371 13.60 17.71 -5.25
C MET A 371 13.60 17.57 -6.77
N THR A 372 12.82 16.63 -7.32
CA THR A 372 12.61 16.47 -8.76
C THR A 372 11.98 17.70 -9.39
N THR A 373 10.95 18.28 -8.77
CA THR A 373 10.29 19.51 -9.26
C THR A 373 11.18 20.75 -9.11
N ARG A 374 11.92 20.89 -8.00
CA ARG A 374 12.90 21.97 -7.82
C ARG A 374 14.05 21.88 -8.83
N SER A 375 14.57 20.67 -9.01
CA SER A 375 15.62 20.37 -9.99
C SER A 375 15.10 20.59 -11.41
N ALA A 376 13.86 20.18 -11.73
CA ALA A 376 13.25 20.42 -13.02
C ALA A 376 13.08 21.92 -13.31
N PHE A 377 12.67 22.73 -12.32
CA PHE A 377 12.57 24.18 -12.50
C PHE A 377 13.93 24.81 -12.82
N ILE A 378 14.97 24.50 -12.03
CA ILE A 378 16.29 25.13 -12.15
C ILE A 378 17.12 24.58 -13.32
N MET A 379 17.10 23.27 -13.55
CA MET A 379 17.75 22.67 -14.74
C MET A 379 17.12 23.19 -16.02
N ASN A 380 15.80 23.34 -16.04
CA ASN A 380 15.12 23.97 -17.15
C ASN A 380 15.50 25.45 -17.28
N ALA A 381 15.47 26.25 -16.21
CA ALA A 381 15.88 27.66 -16.28
C ALA A 381 17.29 27.85 -16.88
N TYR A 382 18.24 26.98 -16.53
CA TYR A 382 19.57 26.94 -17.14
C TYR A 382 19.55 26.55 -18.62
N TYR A 383 18.93 25.42 -18.97
CA TYR A 383 18.80 24.94 -20.35
C TYR A 383 18.20 26.01 -21.29
N GLN A 384 17.16 26.68 -20.80
CA GLN A 384 16.49 27.76 -21.51
C GLN A 384 17.40 28.99 -21.67
N SER A 385 18.19 29.35 -20.64
CA SER A 385 19.19 30.44 -20.73
C SER A 385 20.32 30.18 -21.73
N LYS A 386 20.52 28.92 -22.14
CA LYS A 386 21.56 28.48 -23.09
C LYS A 386 21.01 28.17 -24.48
N GLY A 387 19.83 28.70 -24.80
CA GLY A 387 19.23 28.57 -26.13
C GLY A 387 18.77 27.15 -26.46
N CYS A 388 18.41 26.35 -25.45
CA CYS A 388 17.80 25.04 -25.63
C CYS A 388 18.68 24.01 -26.36
N SER A 389 20.00 24.11 -26.21
CA SER A 389 20.93 23.10 -26.75
C SER A 389 20.86 21.80 -25.95
N ASP A 390 20.90 20.66 -26.64
CA ASP A 390 20.82 19.34 -25.99
C ASP A 390 21.97 19.14 -24.97
N ASP A 391 23.15 19.73 -25.23
CA ASP A 391 24.29 19.71 -24.31
C ASP A 391 24.03 20.48 -22.99
N ALA A 392 23.25 21.55 -23.03
CA ALA A 392 22.90 22.34 -21.84
C ALA A 392 21.93 21.62 -20.89
N CYS A 393 21.28 20.55 -21.35
CA CYS A 393 20.44 19.71 -20.51
C CYS A 393 21.15 18.44 -19.99
N ASN A 394 22.41 18.21 -20.34
CA ASN A 394 23.09 16.96 -20.02
C ASN A 394 23.40 16.81 -18.51
N PHE A 395 23.81 17.89 -17.82
CA PHE A 395 24.11 17.88 -16.37
C PHE A 395 24.93 16.67 -15.90
N SER A 396 26.10 16.44 -16.51
CA SER A 396 26.94 15.26 -16.23
C SER A 396 26.22 13.91 -16.40
N GLY A 397 25.27 13.83 -17.34
CA GLY A 397 24.48 12.65 -17.66
C GLY A 397 23.16 12.53 -16.89
N SER A 398 22.83 13.47 -16.01
CA SER A 398 21.66 13.39 -15.12
C SER A 398 20.40 14.12 -15.62
N GLY A 399 20.49 14.93 -16.67
CA GLY A 399 19.34 15.63 -17.28
C GLY A 399 18.93 15.08 -18.64
N MET A 400 17.68 15.34 -19.04
CA MET A 400 17.11 14.97 -20.32
C MET A 400 16.07 15.98 -20.83
N VAL A 401 15.98 16.14 -22.14
CA VAL A 401 14.99 17.01 -22.79
C VAL A 401 13.66 16.27 -22.93
N THR A 402 12.54 16.94 -22.60
CA THR A 402 11.18 16.42 -22.71
C THR A 402 10.26 17.39 -23.45
N SER A 403 9.27 16.85 -24.18
CA SER A 403 8.18 17.61 -24.81
C SER A 403 6.91 17.63 -23.96
N THR A 404 6.93 16.97 -22.81
CA THR A 404 5.81 16.93 -21.86
C THR A 404 6.04 18.01 -20.81
N ASN A 405 5.08 18.92 -20.64
CA ASN A 405 5.16 20.01 -19.66
C ASN A 405 5.38 19.43 -18.24
N PRO A 406 6.51 19.72 -17.59
CA PRO A 406 6.84 19.19 -16.27
C PRO A 406 6.25 20.00 -15.10
N SER A 407 5.42 21.02 -15.38
CA SER A 407 4.80 21.86 -14.36
C SER A 407 3.84 21.08 -13.46
N THR A 408 3.79 21.45 -12.18
CA THR A 408 2.79 20.98 -11.21
C THR A 408 1.77 22.09 -10.91
N SER A 409 0.74 21.78 -10.12
CA SER A 409 -0.25 22.77 -9.66
C SER A 409 0.35 23.89 -8.79
N THR A 410 1.51 23.63 -8.18
CA THR A 410 2.21 24.56 -7.30
C THR A 410 3.41 25.19 -7.98
N CYS A 411 4.12 24.47 -8.86
CA CYS A 411 5.32 24.95 -9.53
C CYS A 411 5.16 24.98 -11.05
N ARG A 412 5.13 26.17 -11.65
CA ARG A 412 5.08 26.36 -13.10
C ARG A 412 6.49 26.45 -13.68
N ILE A 413 6.85 25.53 -14.59
CA ILE A 413 8.17 25.47 -15.22
C ILE A 413 8.08 26.11 -16.63
N PRO A 414 8.66 27.31 -16.83
CA PRO A 414 8.49 28.07 -18.07
C PRO A 414 9.31 27.48 -19.23
N ILE A 415 8.88 27.64 -20.48
CA ILE A 415 9.79 27.51 -21.63
C ILE A 415 10.46 28.87 -21.77
N GLY A 416 11.79 28.90 -21.89
CA GLY A 416 12.47 30.13 -22.27
C GLY A 416 12.40 30.26 -23.77
N GLU A 417 11.68 31.27 -24.20
CA GLU A 417 11.68 31.66 -25.58
C GLU A 417 13.03 32.30 -25.90
N GLY A 418 13.77 31.63 -26.79
CA GLY A 418 14.56 32.38 -27.75
C GLY A 418 13.62 33.34 -28.48
N GLY A 419 13.55 34.58 -28.00
CA GLY A 419 13.00 35.76 -28.66
C GLY A 419 11.52 35.70 -29.06
N GLY A 420 10.60 36.09 -28.16
CA GLY A 420 9.19 36.24 -28.55
C GLY A 420 8.18 36.66 -27.49
N GLY A 421 8.47 37.65 -26.63
CA GLY A 421 7.45 38.44 -25.92
C GLY A 421 6.39 37.70 -25.08
N ALA A 422 6.63 37.58 -23.78
CA ALA A 422 5.60 37.16 -22.82
C ALA A 422 4.32 37.99 -22.99
N GLU A 423 3.16 37.33 -23.00
CA GLU A 423 1.83 37.95 -22.98
C GLU A 423 1.73 38.94 -21.82
N SER A 424 1.89 40.22 -22.14
CA SER A 424 1.81 41.32 -21.20
C SER A 424 0.61 42.19 -21.54
N TRP A 425 -0.09 42.63 -20.50
CA TRP A 425 -1.17 43.59 -20.59
C TRP A 425 -0.77 44.89 -19.92
N CYS A 426 -1.35 45.99 -20.36
CA CYS A 426 -1.30 47.24 -19.63
C CYS A 426 -2.56 47.41 -18.78
N MET A 427 -2.42 47.66 -17.48
CA MET A 427 -3.55 47.89 -16.58
C MET A 427 -3.42 49.17 -15.76
N ALA A 428 -4.54 49.73 -15.33
CA ALA A 428 -4.57 50.85 -14.39
C ALA A 428 -4.13 50.42 -12.98
N LYS A 429 -3.25 51.20 -12.33
CA LYS A 429 -2.78 50.96 -10.96
C LYS A 429 -3.91 51.08 -9.92
N GLN A 430 -3.73 50.47 -8.74
CA GLN A 430 -4.73 50.52 -7.65
C GLN A 430 -4.95 51.91 -7.09
N GLU A 431 -3.92 52.73 -7.10
CA GLU A 431 -3.87 54.08 -6.54
C GLU A 431 -4.26 55.19 -7.54
N ALA A 432 -4.62 54.86 -8.78
CA ALA A 432 -4.99 55.85 -9.79
C ALA A 432 -6.38 56.46 -9.53
N THR A 433 -6.47 57.79 -9.51
CA THR A 433 -7.73 58.53 -9.27
C THR A 433 -8.65 58.50 -10.49
N GLU A 434 -9.97 58.61 -10.29
CA GLU A 434 -10.95 58.66 -11.39
C GLU A 434 -10.65 59.76 -12.40
N THR A 435 -10.18 60.94 -11.96
CA THR A 435 -9.77 62.03 -12.85
C THR A 435 -8.58 61.65 -13.74
N GLN A 436 -7.60 60.90 -13.22
CA GLN A 436 -6.48 60.38 -14.01
C GLN A 436 -6.94 59.30 -14.99
N LEU A 437 -7.86 58.43 -14.58
CA LEU A 437 -8.38 57.34 -15.41
C LEU A 437 -9.25 57.85 -16.56
N GLN A 438 -10.05 58.89 -16.33
CA GLN A 438 -10.83 59.55 -17.38
C GLN A 438 -9.92 60.29 -18.36
N ALA A 439 -8.89 60.99 -17.87
CA ALA A 439 -7.90 61.64 -18.73
C ALA A 439 -7.14 60.63 -19.62
N ASN A 440 -6.82 59.44 -19.10
CA ASN A 440 -6.25 58.35 -19.89
C ASN A 440 -7.21 57.89 -21.00
N ILE A 441 -8.49 57.72 -20.67
CA ILE A 441 -9.52 57.32 -21.65
C ILE A 441 -9.62 58.37 -22.76
N ASP A 442 -9.83 59.63 -22.41
CA ASP A 442 -9.99 60.72 -23.36
C ASP A 442 -8.77 60.87 -24.25
N TRP A 443 -7.57 60.75 -23.66
CA TRP A 443 -6.32 60.80 -24.40
C TRP A 443 -6.17 59.63 -25.36
N VAL A 444 -6.37 58.38 -24.94
CA VAL A 444 -6.23 57.21 -25.83
C VAL A 444 -7.25 57.25 -26.97
N CYS A 445 -8.50 57.65 -26.70
CA CYS A 445 -9.51 57.79 -27.74
C CYS A 445 -9.13 58.86 -28.78
N SER A 446 -8.43 59.92 -28.38
CA SER A 446 -7.88 60.92 -29.31
C SER A 446 -6.74 60.38 -30.20
N GLN A 447 -6.13 59.24 -29.84
CA GLN A 447 -5.03 58.61 -30.59
C GLN A 447 -5.51 57.62 -31.67
N GLY A 448 -6.83 57.55 -31.94
CA GLY A 448 -7.40 56.70 -32.99
C GLY A 448 -7.62 55.23 -32.61
N ILE A 449 -7.58 54.90 -31.31
CA ILE A 449 -7.95 53.58 -30.78
C ILE A 449 -9.49 53.48 -30.65
N ASP A 450 -10.08 52.32 -30.98
CA ASP A 450 -11.53 52.13 -30.92
C ASP A 450 -12.07 52.13 -29.49
N CYS A 451 -12.81 53.17 -29.14
CA CYS A 451 -13.44 53.34 -27.83
C CYS A 451 -14.91 52.91 -27.76
N LYS A 452 -15.48 52.35 -28.84
CA LYS A 452 -16.85 51.78 -28.80
C LYS A 452 -17.02 50.70 -27.71
N PRO A 453 -16.05 49.81 -27.43
CA PRO A 453 -16.19 48.81 -26.38
C PRO A 453 -16.39 49.37 -24.97
N ILE A 454 -15.93 50.61 -24.71
CA ILE A 454 -16.03 51.28 -23.40
C ILE A 454 -17.03 52.44 -23.40
N SER A 455 -17.87 52.54 -24.43
CA SER A 455 -18.96 53.52 -24.57
C SER A 455 -20.33 52.91 -24.22
N PRO A 456 -21.40 53.68 -23.93
CA PRO A 456 -22.70 53.13 -23.56
C PRO A 456 -23.20 51.99 -24.45
N GLY A 457 -23.40 50.80 -23.87
CA GLY A 457 -23.81 49.58 -24.58
C GLY A 457 -22.66 48.69 -25.11
N GLY A 458 -21.41 49.09 -24.91
CA GLY A 458 -20.21 48.32 -25.26
C GLY A 458 -19.88 47.20 -24.27
N ILE A 459 -19.09 46.23 -24.72
CA ILE A 459 -18.72 45.01 -23.96
C ILE A 459 -17.91 45.25 -22.67
N CYS A 460 -17.41 46.46 -22.46
CA CYS A 460 -16.66 46.89 -21.28
C CYS A 460 -17.24 48.19 -20.68
N PHE A 461 -18.49 48.54 -20.98
CA PHE A 461 -19.15 49.72 -20.41
C PHE A 461 -19.92 49.37 -19.12
N ASP A 462 -19.25 49.53 -17.98
CA ASP A 462 -19.84 49.44 -16.65
C ASP A 462 -19.88 50.85 -16.00
N ASN A 463 -21.09 51.34 -15.70
CA ASN A 463 -21.33 52.70 -15.19
C ASN A 463 -20.59 53.00 -13.88
N ASN A 464 -20.22 51.97 -13.10
CA ASN A 464 -19.56 52.14 -11.80
C ASN A 464 -18.10 51.66 -11.78
N ASN A 465 -17.47 51.37 -12.93
CA ASN A 465 -16.10 50.87 -12.97
C ASN A 465 -15.23 51.57 -14.02
N MET A 466 -14.81 52.80 -13.70
CA MET A 466 -13.91 53.59 -14.54
C MET A 466 -12.54 52.93 -14.74
N LYS A 467 -12.11 52.12 -13.78
CA LYS A 467 -10.82 51.43 -13.80
C LYS A 467 -10.77 50.31 -14.82
N SER A 468 -11.83 49.51 -14.96
CA SER A 468 -11.91 48.48 -16.00
C SER A 468 -11.95 49.09 -17.40
N ARG A 469 -12.70 50.18 -17.59
CA ARG A 469 -12.73 50.94 -18.86
C ARG A 469 -11.37 51.50 -19.24
N SER A 470 -10.68 52.12 -18.27
CA SER A 470 -9.34 52.66 -18.47
C SER A 470 -8.32 51.55 -18.76
N THR A 471 -8.38 50.43 -18.04
CA THR A 471 -7.51 49.25 -18.26
C THR A 471 -7.69 48.68 -19.67
N PHE A 472 -8.93 48.54 -20.15
CA PHE A 472 -9.20 48.04 -21.51
C PHE A 472 -8.53 48.92 -22.57
N ILE A 473 -8.70 50.24 -22.48
CA ILE A 473 -8.22 51.16 -23.51
C ILE A 473 -6.70 51.41 -23.41
N MET A 474 -6.15 51.45 -22.19
CA MET A 474 -4.70 51.51 -21.95
C MET A 474 -4.00 50.27 -22.53
N ASN A 475 -4.62 49.09 -22.39
CA ASN A 475 -4.12 47.87 -23.00
C ASN A 475 -4.20 47.90 -24.53
N ALA A 476 -5.31 48.36 -25.11
CA ALA A 476 -5.45 48.50 -26.56
C ALA A 476 -4.37 49.44 -27.15
N TYR A 477 -4.08 50.55 -26.47
CA TYR A 477 -3.00 51.45 -26.84
C TYR A 477 -1.62 50.78 -26.71
N TYR A 478 -1.34 50.13 -25.58
CA TYR A 478 -0.09 49.39 -25.34
C TYR A 478 0.20 48.35 -26.43
N GLN A 479 -0.82 47.65 -26.89
CA GLN A 479 -0.72 46.69 -27.99
C GLN A 479 -0.49 47.35 -29.34
N SER A 480 -1.19 48.46 -29.63
CA SER A 480 -0.96 49.25 -30.84
C SER A 480 0.47 49.79 -30.96
N LYS A 481 1.20 49.88 -29.83
CA LYS A 481 2.60 50.31 -29.75
C LYS A 481 3.60 49.16 -29.63
N GLY A 482 3.16 47.92 -29.87
CA GLY A 482 4.06 46.76 -29.88
C GLY A 482 4.65 46.45 -28.50
N TYR A 483 3.86 46.63 -27.44
CA TYR A 483 4.21 46.21 -26.08
C TYR A 483 5.39 46.95 -25.42
N SER A 484 5.76 48.15 -25.91
CA SER A 484 6.81 48.97 -25.30
C SER A 484 6.48 49.37 -23.87
N LYS A 485 7.39 49.16 -22.90
CA LYS A 485 7.16 49.46 -21.47
C LYS A 485 6.71 50.90 -21.23
N ASP A 486 7.24 51.86 -21.98
CA ASP A 486 6.90 53.28 -21.86
C ASP A 486 5.46 53.59 -22.30
N ALA A 487 4.88 52.77 -23.19
CA ALA A 487 3.49 52.94 -23.64
C ALA A 487 2.44 52.52 -22.59
N CYS A 488 2.88 51.96 -21.45
CA CYS A 488 1.99 51.60 -20.35
C CYS A 488 2.15 52.50 -19.11
N ASP A 489 3.04 53.49 -19.12
CA ASP A 489 3.26 54.33 -17.93
C ASP A 489 2.07 55.27 -17.63
N PHE A 490 1.49 55.89 -18.66
CA PHE A 490 0.35 56.84 -18.54
C PHE A 490 0.55 57.88 -17.42
N ARG A 491 1.71 58.55 -17.39
CA ARG A 491 2.10 59.52 -16.36
C ARG A 491 2.05 58.90 -14.95
N GLY A 492 2.55 57.67 -14.83
CA GLY A 492 2.59 56.88 -13.60
C GLY A 492 1.29 56.19 -13.19
N SER A 493 0.20 56.29 -13.96
CA SER A 493 -1.10 55.69 -13.63
C SER A 493 -1.32 54.27 -14.20
N GLY A 494 -0.46 53.81 -15.11
CA GLY A 494 -0.51 52.46 -15.68
C GLY A 494 0.66 51.56 -15.25
N MET A 495 0.44 50.25 -15.31
CA MET A 495 1.45 49.23 -15.04
C MET A 495 1.31 48.02 -15.96
N VAL A 496 2.46 47.48 -16.37
CA VAL A 496 2.51 46.23 -17.15
C VAL A 496 2.30 45.05 -16.22
N THR A 497 1.39 44.15 -16.57
CA THR A 497 1.11 42.91 -15.85
C THR A 497 1.22 41.71 -16.78
N THR A 498 1.71 40.60 -16.28
CA THR A 498 1.69 39.29 -16.95
C THR A 498 0.50 38.44 -16.49
N THR A 499 -0.31 38.98 -15.59
CA THR A 499 -1.55 38.36 -15.11
C THR A 499 -2.71 39.00 -15.86
N ASN A 500 -3.52 38.19 -16.55
CA ASN A 500 -4.66 38.66 -17.35
C ASN A 500 -5.59 39.56 -16.50
N PRO A 501 -5.73 40.86 -16.83
CA PRO A 501 -6.53 41.80 -16.07
C PRO A 501 -8.04 41.77 -16.42
N SER A 502 -8.47 40.81 -17.26
CA SER A 502 -9.88 40.66 -17.66
C SER A 502 -10.81 40.41 -16.47
N THR A 503 -11.98 41.03 -16.50
CA THR A 503 -13.10 40.69 -15.61
C THR A 503 -14.19 39.97 -16.40
N SER A 504 -15.14 39.33 -15.71
CA SER A 504 -16.31 38.68 -16.35
C SER A 504 -17.17 39.64 -17.17
N THR A 505 -17.08 40.94 -16.90
CA THR A 505 -17.82 42.02 -17.57
C THR A 505 -16.97 42.87 -18.51
N CYS A 506 -15.66 42.61 -18.61
CA CYS A 506 -14.74 43.33 -19.51
C CYS A 506 -13.55 42.43 -19.88
N PRO A 507 -13.63 41.72 -21.03
CA PRO A 507 -12.52 40.91 -21.52
C PRO A 507 -11.47 41.78 -22.21
N ILE A 508 -10.19 41.60 -21.85
CA ILE A 508 -9.07 42.41 -22.34
C ILE A 508 -8.21 41.55 -23.30
N PRO A 509 -8.26 41.80 -24.63
CA PRO A 509 -7.68 40.91 -25.66
C PRO A 509 -6.15 41.02 -25.78
N ILE A 510 -5.53 40.10 -26.54
CA ILE A 510 -4.14 40.15 -27.07
C ILE A 510 -4.24 39.98 -28.60
N ALA A 511 -3.45 40.73 -29.38
CA ALA A 511 -3.46 40.64 -30.84
C ALA A 511 -2.74 39.37 -31.36
N GLU A 512 -3.42 38.54 -32.15
CA GLU A 512 -2.83 37.38 -32.84
C GLU A 512 -2.13 37.80 -34.15
N GLY A 513 -0.85 37.45 -34.28
CA GLY A 513 -0.05 37.69 -35.48
C GLY A 513 -0.19 36.58 -36.53
N GLY A 514 -0.42 36.99 -37.79
CA GLY A 514 -0.10 36.36 -39.08
C GLY A 514 0.13 34.84 -39.17
N GLY A 515 -0.75 34.17 -39.93
CA GLY A 515 -0.77 32.72 -40.11
C GLY A 515 0.43 32.09 -40.85
N GLY A 516 0.78 30.89 -40.39
CA GLY A 516 1.56 29.88 -41.11
C GLY A 516 0.72 28.61 -41.25
N THR A 517 0.48 28.19 -42.49
CA THR A 517 -0.24 26.97 -42.86
C THR A 517 0.60 25.73 -42.57
N GLU A 518 0.18 24.87 -41.64
CA GLU A 518 0.70 23.50 -41.52
C GLU A 518 -0.37 22.45 -41.89
N SER A 519 -0.09 21.78 -43.01
CA SER A 519 -0.75 20.58 -43.49
C SER A 519 -0.55 19.44 -42.49
N LYS A 520 -1.63 18.93 -41.89
CA LYS A 520 -1.67 17.62 -41.23
C LYS A 520 -2.60 16.71 -42.03
N SER A 521 -2.09 15.56 -42.46
CA SER A 521 -2.84 14.53 -43.17
C SER A 521 -3.79 13.80 -42.23
N GLY A 522 -5.06 13.73 -42.59
CA GLY A 522 -6.12 12.92 -41.96
C GLY A 522 -7.21 12.62 -42.99
N ASN A 523 -8.10 11.66 -42.74
CA ASN A 523 -9.25 11.44 -43.62
C ASN A 523 -10.46 12.17 -43.04
N TRP A 524 -11.10 13.00 -43.86
CA TRP A 524 -12.33 13.73 -43.53
C TRP A 524 -13.43 13.38 -44.51
N CYS A 525 -14.68 13.43 -44.06
CA CYS A 525 -15.83 13.46 -44.95
C CYS A 525 -16.27 14.92 -45.20
N MET A 526 -16.41 15.33 -46.45
CA MET A 526 -16.88 16.68 -46.79
C MET A 526 -17.99 16.66 -47.84
N ALA A 527 -18.79 17.72 -47.87
CA ALA A 527 -19.78 17.94 -48.92
C ALA A 527 -19.09 18.20 -50.27
N LYS A 528 -19.56 17.56 -51.35
CA LYS A 528 -19.03 17.77 -52.70
C LYS A 528 -19.31 19.18 -53.21
N GLN A 529 -18.52 19.63 -54.20
CA GLN A 529 -18.67 20.97 -54.75
C GLN A 529 -20.02 21.17 -55.46
N GLU A 530 -20.46 20.14 -56.16
CA GLU A 530 -21.65 20.03 -57.00
C GLU A 530 -22.95 19.65 -56.25
N ALA A 531 -22.89 19.44 -54.93
CA ALA A 531 -24.08 19.11 -54.14
C ALA A 531 -25.02 20.33 -54.01
N THR A 532 -26.31 20.14 -54.24
CA THR A 532 -27.30 21.23 -54.15
C THR A 532 -27.64 21.56 -52.69
N GLU A 533 -28.07 22.80 -52.42
CA GLU A 533 -28.45 23.21 -51.06
C GLU A 533 -29.56 22.32 -50.48
N THR A 534 -30.50 21.87 -51.31
CA THR A 534 -31.56 20.93 -50.90
C THR A 534 -30.99 19.57 -50.47
N GLN A 535 -29.99 19.04 -51.18
CA GLN A 535 -29.32 17.79 -50.80
C GLN A 535 -28.54 17.96 -49.48
N LEU A 536 -27.88 19.10 -49.32
CA LEU A 536 -27.08 19.39 -48.12
C LEU A 536 -27.95 19.62 -46.88
N GLN A 537 -29.13 20.23 -47.03
CA GLN A 537 -30.11 20.35 -45.94
C GLN A 537 -30.66 18.98 -45.55
N ALA A 538 -31.01 18.14 -46.53
CA ALA A 538 -31.48 16.78 -46.27
C ALA A 538 -30.44 15.92 -45.54
N ASN A 539 -29.15 16.08 -45.86
CA ASN A 539 -28.07 15.42 -45.12
C ASN A 539 -28.01 15.88 -43.67
N ILE A 540 -28.11 17.20 -43.42
CA ILE A 540 -28.12 17.77 -42.07
C ILE A 540 -29.29 17.18 -41.27
N ASP A 541 -30.51 17.30 -41.79
CA ASP A 541 -31.71 16.84 -41.11
C ASP A 541 -31.66 15.34 -40.82
N TRP A 542 -31.18 14.55 -41.79
CA TRP A 542 -30.99 13.12 -41.60
C TRP A 542 -29.96 12.81 -40.52
N VAL A 543 -28.77 13.41 -40.54
CA VAL A 543 -27.74 13.14 -39.52
C VAL A 543 -28.21 13.57 -38.12
N CYS A 544 -28.89 14.71 -37.99
CA CYS A 544 -29.46 15.16 -36.72
C CYS A 544 -30.52 14.18 -36.20
N SER A 545 -31.30 13.56 -37.09
CA SER A 545 -32.26 12.52 -36.70
C SER A 545 -31.60 11.22 -36.17
N GLN A 546 -30.31 11.00 -36.45
CA GLN A 546 -29.56 9.82 -35.99
C GLN A 546 -28.94 9.99 -34.58
N GLY A 547 -29.31 11.05 -33.85
CA GLY A 547 -28.82 11.32 -32.49
C GLY A 547 -27.43 11.95 -32.42
N ILE A 548 -26.93 12.51 -33.53
CA ILE A 548 -25.68 13.30 -33.57
C ILE A 548 -25.98 14.74 -33.11
N ASP A 549 -25.09 15.32 -32.30
CA ASP A 549 -25.27 16.69 -31.78
C ASP A 549 -25.15 17.75 -32.87
N CYS A 550 -26.27 18.40 -33.20
CA CYS A 550 -26.36 19.46 -34.19
C CYS A 550 -26.31 20.87 -33.60
N LYS A 551 -26.16 21.03 -32.27
CA LYS A 551 -25.98 22.35 -31.64
C LYS A 551 -24.85 23.18 -32.27
N PRO A 552 -23.70 22.60 -32.69
CA PRO A 552 -22.62 23.38 -33.30
C PRO A 552 -22.99 24.06 -34.62
N ILE A 553 -24.02 23.58 -35.33
CA ILE A 553 -24.48 24.11 -36.63
C ILE A 553 -25.80 24.90 -36.54
N SER A 554 -26.28 25.16 -35.32
CA SER A 554 -27.46 26.00 -35.03
C SER A 554 -27.07 27.47 -34.83
N PRO A 555 -28.01 28.44 -34.90
CA PRO A 555 -27.71 29.86 -34.67
C PRO A 555 -26.95 30.10 -33.36
N GLY A 556 -25.79 30.78 -33.43
CA GLY A 556 -24.88 31.01 -32.30
C GLY A 556 -23.90 29.86 -32.02
N GLY A 557 -23.96 28.77 -32.78
CA GLY A 557 -23.03 27.64 -32.72
C GLY A 557 -21.72 27.91 -33.48
N LEU A 558 -20.67 27.19 -33.08
CA LEU A 558 -19.29 27.35 -33.60
C LEU A 558 -19.18 27.22 -35.13
N CYS A 559 -20.04 26.42 -35.77
CA CYS A 559 -20.02 26.16 -37.21
C CYS A 559 -21.20 26.80 -37.96
N PHE A 560 -21.87 27.81 -37.37
CA PHE A 560 -22.94 28.59 -38.01
C PHE A 560 -22.39 29.85 -38.70
N ASP A 561 -21.55 29.66 -39.72
CA ASP A 561 -20.90 30.75 -40.46
C ASP A 561 -21.85 31.39 -41.49
N ASN A 562 -22.42 32.57 -41.20
CA ASN A 562 -23.32 33.33 -42.08
C ASN A 562 -24.39 32.48 -42.80
N ASN A 563 -24.90 31.44 -42.13
CA ASN A 563 -25.86 30.48 -42.66
C ASN A 563 -25.38 29.66 -43.89
N ASN A 564 -24.07 29.56 -44.14
CA ASN A 564 -23.51 28.74 -45.23
C ASN A 564 -23.80 27.25 -45.01
N ILE A 565 -24.66 26.68 -45.85
CA ILE A 565 -25.15 25.31 -45.70
C ILE A 565 -24.08 24.25 -45.96
N LYS A 566 -23.08 24.55 -46.80
CA LYS A 566 -22.02 23.61 -47.18
C LYS A 566 -21.02 23.39 -46.05
N THR A 567 -20.70 24.44 -45.30
CA THR A 567 -19.85 24.37 -44.10
C THR A 567 -20.53 23.56 -43.00
N ARG A 568 -21.82 23.83 -42.75
CA ARG A 568 -22.62 23.09 -41.76
C ARG A 568 -22.78 21.62 -42.12
N SER A 569 -23.08 21.34 -43.39
CA SER A 569 -23.23 19.97 -43.89
C SER A 569 -21.90 19.20 -43.80
N THR A 570 -20.78 19.83 -44.17
CA THR A 570 -19.43 19.23 -44.04
C THR A 570 -19.09 18.87 -42.61
N PHE A 571 -19.35 19.76 -41.65
CA PHE A 571 -19.10 19.48 -40.23
C PHE A 571 -19.90 18.27 -39.72
N ILE A 572 -21.21 18.23 -40.03
CA ILE A 572 -22.09 17.19 -39.49
C ILE A 572 -21.90 15.85 -40.20
N MET A 573 -21.65 15.85 -41.50
CA MET A 573 -21.31 14.66 -42.28
C MET A 573 -20.00 14.03 -41.77
N ASN A 574 -18.99 14.85 -41.47
CA ASN A 574 -17.75 14.37 -40.89
C ASN A 574 -17.91 13.82 -39.46
N THR A 575 -18.79 14.44 -38.66
CA THR A 575 -19.11 13.97 -37.31
C THR A 575 -19.79 12.58 -37.36
N TYR A 576 -20.72 12.38 -38.29
CA TYR A 576 -21.32 11.07 -38.54
C TYR A 576 -20.31 10.04 -39.03
N TYR A 577 -19.49 10.39 -40.03
CA TYR A 577 -18.43 9.53 -40.56
C TYR A 577 -17.46 9.03 -39.47
N GLN A 578 -17.09 9.90 -38.52
CA GLN A 578 -16.29 9.54 -37.34
C GLN A 578 -17.01 8.57 -36.41
N SER A 579 -18.28 8.85 -36.09
CA SER A 579 -19.10 7.97 -35.22
C SER A 579 -19.25 6.54 -35.77
N LYS A 580 -19.08 6.36 -37.08
CA LYS A 580 -19.16 5.07 -37.78
C LYS A 580 -17.80 4.43 -38.07
N GLY A 581 -16.72 4.95 -37.49
CA GLY A 581 -15.39 4.34 -37.60
C GLY A 581 -14.76 4.45 -38.98
N TYR A 582 -15.05 5.54 -39.71
CA TYR A 582 -14.35 5.92 -40.96
C TYR A 582 -14.62 5.04 -42.20
N SER A 583 -15.73 4.32 -42.25
CA SER A 583 -16.09 3.51 -43.44
C SER A 583 -16.42 4.40 -44.65
N ARG A 584 -15.95 4.03 -45.84
CA ARG A 584 -16.17 4.82 -47.08
C ARG A 584 -17.67 5.02 -47.38
N GLU A 585 -18.49 4.02 -47.10
CA GLU A 585 -19.95 4.08 -47.29
C GLU A 585 -20.62 5.12 -46.37
N ALA A 586 -20.09 5.33 -45.16
CA ALA A 586 -20.63 6.32 -44.22
C ALA A 586 -20.38 7.78 -44.65
N CYS A 587 -19.59 8.02 -45.71
CA CYS A 587 -19.36 9.34 -46.29
C CYS A 587 -20.06 9.57 -47.64
N ASP A 588 -20.77 8.57 -48.19
CA ASP A 588 -21.37 8.71 -49.53
C ASP A 588 -22.56 9.70 -49.57
N PHE A 589 -23.44 9.65 -48.55
CA PHE A 589 -24.63 10.51 -48.44
C PHE A 589 -25.43 10.60 -49.76
N LYS A 590 -25.74 9.46 -50.38
CA LYS A 590 -26.41 9.38 -51.69
C LYS A 590 -25.66 10.14 -52.79
N GLY A 591 -24.34 10.00 -52.80
CA GLY A 591 -23.42 10.64 -53.74
C GLY A 591 -23.07 12.11 -53.46
N SER A 592 -23.55 12.71 -52.37
CA SER A 592 -23.31 14.13 -52.04
C SER A 592 -22.10 14.39 -51.13
N GLY A 593 -21.51 13.33 -50.54
CA GLY A 593 -20.29 13.41 -49.73
C GLY A 593 -19.07 12.76 -50.38
N ILE A 594 -17.88 13.21 -49.97
CA ILE A 594 -16.59 12.70 -50.45
C ILE A 594 -15.56 12.65 -49.32
N VAL A 595 -14.74 11.58 -49.30
CA VAL A 595 -13.61 11.49 -48.39
C VAL A 595 -12.43 12.28 -48.96
N THR A 596 -11.87 13.18 -48.17
CA THR A 596 -10.72 14.01 -48.53
C THR A 596 -9.57 13.84 -47.53
N ASN A 597 -8.35 14.03 -48.02
CA ASN A 597 -7.14 14.05 -47.19
C ASN A 597 -6.67 15.47 -46.87
N THR A 598 -7.42 16.48 -47.32
CA THR A 598 -7.18 17.89 -47.09
C THR A 598 -8.14 18.38 -46.02
N ASN A 599 -7.60 18.99 -44.97
CA ASN A 599 -8.39 19.49 -43.85
C ASN A 599 -9.46 20.50 -44.34
N PRO A 600 -10.77 20.19 -44.21
CA PRO A 600 -11.84 21.07 -44.69
C PRO A 600 -12.24 22.16 -43.68
N SER A 601 -11.45 22.36 -42.61
CA SER A 601 -11.72 23.40 -41.59
C SER A 601 -11.63 24.82 -42.15
N THR A 602 -12.47 25.72 -41.63
CA THR A 602 -12.38 27.17 -41.85
C THR A 602 -11.91 27.89 -40.58
N SER A 603 -11.65 29.20 -40.64
CA SER A 603 -11.27 30.01 -39.46
C SER A 603 -12.32 30.03 -38.36
N THR A 604 -13.59 29.79 -38.72
CA THR A 604 -14.73 29.77 -37.81
C THR A 604 -15.17 28.35 -37.44
N CYS A 605 -15.01 27.37 -38.34
CA CYS A 605 -15.49 26.00 -38.14
C CYS A 605 -14.37 24.94 -38.27
N VAL A 606 -13.99 24.33 -37.14
CA VAL A 606 -12.93 23.32 -37.09
C VAL A 606 -13.50 21.90 -37.24
N VAL A 607 -13.09 21.21 -38.29
CA VAL A 607 -13.51 19.84 -38.63
C VAL A 607 -12.38 18.86 -38.28
N ARG A 608 -12.60 17.99 -37.28
CA ARG A 608 -11.56 17.05 -36.78
C ARG A 608 -11.33 15.87 -37.73
N GLY A 609 -10.08 15.48 -37.95
CA GLY A 609 -9.69 14.35 -38.81
C GLY A 609 -9.38 13.09 -38.01
N GLY A 610 -9.66 11.92 -38.58
CA GLY A 610 -9.39 10.64 -37.93
C GLY A 610 -8.21 9.87 -38.49
N GLY A 611 -7.29 9.46 -37.61
CA GLY A 611 -6.24 8.48 -37.91
C GLY A 611 -6.72 7.07 -37.58
N GLY A 612 -6.93 6.23 -38.59
CA GLY A 612 -7.32 4.84 -38.39
C GLY A 612 -6.10 3.93 -38.20
N THR A 613 -5.83 3.48 -36.97
CA THR A 613 -5.14 2.21 -36.68
C THR A 613 -5.53 1.71 -35.28
N SER A 614 -5.89 0.43 -35.17
CA SER A 614 -6.27 -0.26 -33.93
C SER A 614 -5.06 -0.47 -33.00
N ILE A 615 -4.86 0.45 -32.06
CA ILE A 615 -3.76 0.42 -31.06
C ILE A 615 -4.06 -0.55 -29.89
N ILE A 616 -5.30 -1.00 -29.71
CA ILE A 616 -5.69 -1.71 -28.48
C ILE A 616 -5.20 -3.17 -28.45
N ALA A 617 -5.05 -3.83 -29.61
CA ALA A 617 -4.70 -5.26 -29.65
C ALA A 617 -3.20 -5.53 -29.42
N GLU A 618 -2.31 -4.72 -30.00
CA GLU A 618 -0.86 -4.94 -29.90
C GLU A 618 -0.30 -4.59 -28.51
N TYR A 619 -0.78 -3.50 -27.90
CA TYR A 619 -0.38 -3.14 -26.53
C TYR A 619 -0.99 -4.08 -25.48
N GLY A 620 -2.17 -4.65 -25.74
CA GLY A 620 -2.77 -5.67 -24.87
C GLY A 620 -1.93 -6.95 -24.82
N LEU A 621 -1.45 -7.44 -25.97
CA LEU A 621 -0.60 -8.62 -26.03
C LEU A 621 0.76 -8.37 -25.37
N LEU A 622 1.37 -7.20 -25.61
CA LEU A 622 2.63 -6.82 -24.97
C LEU A 622 2.49 -6.73 -23.44
N LEU A 623 1.39 -6.14 -22.94
CA LEU A 623 1.09 -6.07 -21.51
C LEU A 623 0.95 -7.49 -20.92
N LEU A 624 0.21 -8.39 -21.60
CA LEU A 624 0.05 -9.77 -21.16
C LEU A 624 1.38 -10.52 -21.09
N LEU A 625 2.26 -10.32 -22.07
CA LEU A 625 3.60 -10.91 -22.07
C LEU A 625 4.46 -10.36 -20.93
N ILE A 626 4.42 -9.04 -20.68
CA ILE A 626 5.15 -8.41 -19.57
C ILE A 626 4.66 -8.97 -18.23
N VAL A 627 3.35 -9.07 -18.03
CA VAL A 627 2.76 -9.64 -16.80
C VAL A 627 3.15 -11.10 -16.64
N PHE A 628 3.09 -11.90 -17.72
CA PHE A 628 3.45 -13.32 -17.69
C PHE A 628 4.93 -13.54 -17.36
N PHE A 629 5.85 -12.86 -18.05
CA PHE A 629 7.28 -12.99 -17.79
C PHE A 629 7.68 -12.37 -16.44
N GLY A 630 7.01 -11.30 -16.02
CA GLY A 630 7.14 -10.73 -14.68
C GLY A 630 6.77 -11.76 -13.62
N PHE A 631 5.59 -12.36 -13.71
CA PHE A 631 5.16 -13.41 -12.78
C PHE A 631 6.12 -14.61 -12.78
N LEU A 632 6.52 -15.10 -13.96
CA LEU A 632 7.48 -16.21 -14.07
C LEU A 632 8.81 -15.87 -13.40
N SER A 633 9.32 -14.65 -13.58
CA SER A 633 10.58 -14.22 -12.96
C SER A 633 10.51 -14.22 -11.44
N VAL A 634 9.36 -13.82 -10.86
CA VAL A 634 9.13 -13.86 -9.41
C VAL A 634 9.09 -15.30 -8.91
N VAL A 635 8.37 -16.20 -9.60
CA VAL A 635 8.32 -17.62 -9.22
C VAL A 635 9.72 -18.24 -9.24
N VAL A 636 10.52 -17.95 -10.28
CA VAL A 636 11.90 -18.44 -10.39
C VAL A 636 12.77 -17.86 -9.27
N PHE A 637 12.67 -16.57 -8.99
CA PHE A 637 13.43 -15.91 -7.92
C PHE A 637 13.07 -16.45 -6.53
N GLU A 638 11.79 -16.60 -6.20
CA GLU A 638 11.35 -17.14 -4.92
C GLU A 638 11.67 -18.63 -4.78
N ALA A 639 11.59 -19.41 -5.86
CA ALA A 639 12.05 -20.79 -5.86
C ALA A 639 13.56 -20.86 -5.59
N TRP A 640 14.36 -20.00 -6.24
CA TRP A 640 15.80 -19.90 -5.98
C TRP A 640 16.11 -19.47 -4.54
N ARG A 641 15.42 -18.45 -4.02
CA ARG A 641 15.57 -17.96 -2.64
C ARG A 641 15.31 -19.06 -1.61
N ARG A 642 14.35 -19.95 -1.89
CA ARG A 642 13.95 -21.06 -1.02
C ARG A 642 14.74 -22.36 -1.24
N ARG A 643 15.76 -22.38 -2.11
CA ARG A 643 16.52 -23.61 -2.44
C ARG A 643 17.17 -24.35 -1.27
N ASN A 644 17.38 -23.67 -0.15
CA ASN A 644 17.95 -24.23 1.08
C ASN A 644 16.93 -24.23 2.23
N SER A 645 15.63 -24.09 1.96
CA SER A 645 14.61 -24.00 3.02
C SER A 645 14.41 -25.33 3.76
N ASN A 646 14.79 -26.45 3.16
CA ASN A 646 14.90 -27.77 3.78
C ASN A 646 16.06 -27.84 4.81
N VAL A 647 17.06 -26.97 4.71
CA VAL A 647 18.14 -26.80 5.69
C VAL A 647 17.67 -25.78 6.74
N SER A 648 16.79 -26.20 7.64
CA SER A 648 16.60 -25.44 8.89
C SER A 648 17.81 -25.69 9.78
N VAL A 649 18.37 -24.61 10.34
CA VAL A 649 19.34 -24.70 11.43
C VAL A 649 18.76 -25.67 12.47
N GLU A 650 19.50 -26.73 12.80
CA GLU A 650 19.13 -27.70 13.85
C GLU A 650 19.14 -26.97 15.20
N THR A 651 18.03 -26.33 15.55
CA THR A 651 17.92 -25.50 16.76
C THR A 651 17.26 -26.23 17.94
N VAL A 652 16.85 -27.48 17.79
CA VAL A 652 16.25 -28.25 18.90
C VAL A 652 17.17 -29.39 19.26
N THR A 653 18.18 -29.09 20.07
CA THR A 653 19.06 -30.10 20.68
C THR A 653 18.45 -30.69 21.94
N THR A 654 17.55 -29.94 22.60
CA THR A 654 16.96 -30.32 23.89
C THR A 654 15.46 -30.02 23.93
N LEU A 655 14.72 -30.87 24.63
CA LEU A 655 13.30 -30.77 24.98
C LEU A 655 13.16 -30.45 26.47
N GLU A 656 12.09 -29.76 26.84
CA GLU A 656 11.76 -29.48 28.23
C GLU A 656 10.84 -30.58 28.78
N ASP A 657 11.25 -31.23 29.87
CA ASP A 657 10.36 -32.09 30.65
C ASP A 657 9.67 -31.27 31.75
N PRO A 658 8.36 -30.99 31.64
CA PRO A 658 7.64 -30.21 32.63
C PRO A 658 7.49 -30.91 34.00
N LYS A 659 7.87 -32.19 34.13
CA LYS A 659 7.91 -32.90 35.42
C LYS A 659 9.27 -32.79 36.10
N SER A 660 10.35 -33.12 35.38
CA SER A 660 11.70 -33.14 35.95
C SER A 660 12.41 -31.80 35.87
N ILE A 661 11.95 -30.88 35.01
CA ILE A 661 12.56 -29.57 34.70
C ILE A 661 13.96 -29.73 34.05
N GLU A 662 14.43 -30.96 33.83
CA GLU A 662 15.69 -31.23 33.18
C GLU A 662 15.55 -31.15 31.65
N PRO A 663 16.55 -30.57 30.95
CA PRO A 663 16.59 -30.59 29.50
C PRO A 663 16.95 -32.01 29.00
N ILE A 664 16.07 -32.61 28.19
CA ILE A 664 16.27 -33.94 27.62
C ILE A 664 16.74 -33.82 26.17
N PRO A 665 17.76 -34.56 25.70
CA PRO A 665 18.14 -34.56 24.29
C PRO A 665 16.96 -34.90 23.36
N CYS A 666 16.83 -34.17 22.26
CA CYS A 666 15.80 -34.46 21.27
C CYS A 666 16.25 -35.63 20.37
N PRO A 667 15.52 -36.76 20.29
CA PRO A 667 15.83 -37.84 19.36
C PRO A 667 15.71 -37.36 17.91
N HIS A 668 16.40 -38.04 17.01
CA HIS A 668 16.39 -37.74 15.59
C HIS A 668 15.97 -38.97 14.76
N ILE A 669 15.41 -38.74 13.57
CA ILE A 669 14.91 -39.79 12.67
C ILE A 669 16.01 -40.73 12.17
N THR A 670 17.28 -40.34 12.31
CA THR A 670 18.46 -41.16 12.00
C THR A 670 18.76 -42.18 13.08
N ASP A 671 18.31 -41.95 14.32
CA ASP A 671 18.53 -42.87 15.43
C ASP A 671 17.71 -44.16 15.23
N PRO A 672 18.10 -45.29 15.86
CA PRO A 672 17.28 -46.49 15.89
C PRO A 672 15.88 -46.22 16.45
N ALA A 673 14.87 -46.95 15.98
CA ALA A 673 13.52 -46.79 16.51
C ALA A 673 13.42 -47.33 17.95
N GLU A 674 12.85 -46.54 18.86
CA GLU A 674 12.59 -46.94 20.26
C GLU A 674 11.11 -47.27 20.51
N LYS A 675 10.22 -46.73 19.67
CA LYS A 675 8.77 -46.95 19.75
C LYS A 675 8.29 -47.67 18.49
N TYR A 676 7.18 -48.39 18.60
CA TYR A 676 6.53 -48.94 17.42
C TYR A 676 5.86 -47.81 16.61
N LEU A 677 5.14 -46.90 17.27
CA LEU A 677 4.42 -45.79 16.64
C LEU A 677 4.82 -44.42 17.22
N SER A 678 5.05 -43.43 16.36
CA SER A 678 5.02 -42.00 16.73
C SER A 678 3.84 -41.32 16.06
N LEU A 679 3.05 -40.58 16.82
CA LEU A 679 1.90 -39.83 16.33
C LEU A 679 2.19 -38.32 16.39
N ILE A 680 2.29 -37.67 15.24
CA ILE A 680 2.71 -36.28 15.10
C ILE A 680 1.46 -35.40 14.98
N VAL A 681 1.29 -34.49 15.93
CA VAL A 681 0.14 -33.57 16.01
C VAL A 681 0.62 -32.13 15.84
N PRO A 682 0.40 -31.49 14.67
CA PRO A 682 0.73 -30.08 14.50
C PRO A 682 -0.32 -29.21 15.20
N ALA A 683 0.11 -28.30 16.06
CA ALA A 683 -0.76 -27.42 16.81
C ALA A 683 -0.40 -25.95 16.56
N TYR A 684 -1.37 -25.14 16.18
CA TYR A 684 -1.23 -23.68 16.08
C TYR A 684 -2.54 -23.02 16.48
N ASN A 685 -2.62 -22.40 17.65
CA ASN A 685 -3.86 -21.85 18.19
C ASN A 685 -5.00 -22.90 18.20
N GLU A 686 -4.80 -23.96 18.97
CA GLU A 686 -5.67 -25.12 19.15
C GLU A 686 -6.13 -25.31 20.60
N GLU A 687 -6.04 -24.29 21.47
CA GLU A 687 -6.35 -24.40 22.90
C GLU A 687 -7.71 -25.08 23.17
N LEU A 688 -8.71 -24.79 22.34
CA LEU A 688 -10.07 -25.32 22.50
C LEU A 688 -10.29 -26.70 21.87
N ARG A 689 -9.47 -27.12 20.90
CA ARG A 689 -9.68 -28.35 20.12
C ARG A 689 -8.70 -29.47 20.47
N LEU A 690 -7.47 -29.09 20.81
CA LEU A 690 -6.39 -30.00 21.16
C LEU A 690 -6.75 -30.92 22.34
N PRO A 691 -7.39 -30.46 23.44
CA PRO A 691 -7.71 -31.33 24.58
C PRO A 691 -8.56 -32.55 24.19
N ALA A 692 -9.70 -32.32 23.52
CA ALA A 692 -10.63 -33.38 23.15
C ALA A 692 -10.01 -34.35 22.14
N ALA A 693 -9.24 -33.83 21.16
CA ALA A 693 -8.55 -34.67 20.18
C ALA A 693 -7.47 -35.54 20.84
N LEU A 694 -6.71 -34.99 21.79
CA LEU A 694 -5.68 -35.73 22.51
C LEU A 694 -6.25 -36.73 23.51
N GLU A 695 -7.35 -36.42 24.21
CA GLU A 695 -8.03 -37.38 25.09
C GLU A 695 -8.50 -38.61 24.31
N GLU A 696 -9.22 -38.41 23.20
CA GLU A 696 -9.65 -39.52 22.33
C GLU A 696 -8.45 -40.35 21.83
N THR A 697 -7.36 -39.67 21.44
CA THR A 697 -6.13 -40.31 20.95
C THR A 697 -5.45 -41.13 22.04
N MET A 698 -5.30 -40.55 23.23
CA MET A 698 -4.62 -41.21 24.34
C MET A 698 -5.42 -42.40 24.86
N ASP A 699 -6.75 -42.28 24.98
CA ASP A 699 -7.61 -43.39 25.40
C ASP A 699 -7.47 -44.59 24.46
N TYR A 700 -7.49 -44.35 23.14
CA TYR A 700 -7.32 -45.41 22.14
C TYR A 700 -5.92 -46.05 22.21
N LEU A 701 -4.86 -45.25 22.28
CA LEU A 701 -3.48 -45.76 22.29
C LEU A 701 -3.15 -46.52 23.59
N GLN A 702 -3.65 -46.05 24.73
CA GLN A 702 -3.47 -46.71 26.02
C GLN A 702 -4.25 -48.03 26.09
N ASP A 703 -5.49 -48.05 25.61
CA ASP A 703 -6.27 -49.29 25.49
C ASP A 703 -5.53 -50.32 24.63
N ARG A 704 -5.02 -49.91 23.47
CA ARG A 704 -4.26 -50.80 22.59
C ARG A 704 -2.99 -51.33 23.26
N ALA A 705 -2.19 -50.46 23.90
CA ALA A 705 -0.99 -50.87 24.63
C ALA A 705 -1.30 -51.79 25.83
N SER A 706 -2.51 -51.69 26.39
CA SER A 706 -2.96 -52.61 27.44
C SER A 706 -3.22 -54.02 26.90
N ARG A 707 -3.79 -54.12 25.68
CA ARG A 707 -4.15 -55.37 24.98
C ARG A 707 -2.96 -56.04 24.29
N ASP A 708 -2.01 -55.25 23.77
CA ASP A 708 -0.81 -55.73 23.10
C ASP A 708 0.45 -55.15 23.76
N LYS A 709 1.17 -56.00 24.51
CA LYS A 709 2.40 -55.59 25.22
C LYS A 709 3.57 -55.29 24.30
N SER A 710 3.51 -55.71 23.03
CA SER A 710 4.54 -55.38 22.04
C SER A 710 4.32 -53.98 21.44
N PHE A 711 3.10 -53.44 21.56
CA PHE A 711 2.77 -52.12 21.06
C PHE A 711 3.28 -51.02 21.99
N SER A 712 4.19 -50.20 21.48
CA SER A 712 4.70 -49.01 22.16
C SER A 712 4.47 -47.78 21.30
N PHE A 713 4.13 -46.65 21.93
CA PHE A 713 3.79 -45.44 21.21
C PHE A 713 4.36 -44.18 21.86
N GLU A 714 4.38 -43.11 21.08
CA GLU A 714 4.49 -41.74 21.58
C GLU A 714 3.60 -40.79 20.76
N VAL A 715 3.22 -39.67 21.38
CA VAL A 715 2.55 -38.54 20.73
C VAL A 715 3.50 -37.34 20.77
N VAL A 716 3.83 -36.80 19.61
CA VAL A 716 4.69 -35.63 19.45
C VAL A 716 3.82 -34.45 19.04
N ILE A 717 3.54 -33.56 19.99
CA ILE A 717 2.80 -32.32 19.75
C ILE A 717 3.79 -31.26 19.30
N VAL A 718 3.61 -30.72 18.11
CA VAL A 718 4.48 -29.66 17.58
C VAL A 718 3.73 -28.34 17.62
N ASP A 719 4.09 -27.49 18.58
CA ASP A 719 3.54 -26.15 18.72
C ASP A 719 4.22 -25.21 17.71
N ASP A 720 3.50 -24.85 16.65
CA ASP A 720 3.94 -23.96 15.56
C ASP A 720 3.86 -22.48 16.00
N GLY A 721 4.34 -22.17 17.21
CA GLY A 721 4.35 -20.83 17.79
C GLY A 721 2.96 -20.26 18.05
N SER A 722 2.12 -21.02 18.76
CA SER A 722 0.80 -20.55 19.18
C SER A 722 0.89 -19.31 20.07
N VAL A 723 -0.12 -18.45 19.97
CA VAL A 723 -0.25 -17.22 20.78
C VAL A 723 -1.36 -17.32 21.83
N ASP A 724 -2.11 -18.42 21.85
CA ASP A 724 -3.12 -18.77 22.84
C ASP A 724 -2.58 -19.80 23.86
N GLY A 725 -3.47 -20.40 24.67
CA GLY A 725 -3.12 -21.39 25.69
C GLY A 725 -2.67 -22.77 25.17
N THR A 726 -2.56 -23.00 23.85
CA THR A 726 -2.21 -24.30 23.25
C THR A 726 -0.95 -24.91 23.84
N LYS A 727 0.09 -24.09 24.03
CA LYS A 727 1.36 -24.54 24.61
C LYS A 727 1.17 -25.08 26.03
N SER A 728 0.41 -24.36 26.86
CA SER A 728 0.12 -24.80 28.24
C SER A 728 -0.64 -26.13 28.25
N VAL A 729 -1.70 -26.22 27.44
CA VAL A 729 -2.49 -27.45 27.27
C VAL A 729 -1.59 -28.62 26.87
N ALA A 730 -0.72 -28.44 25.88
CA ALA A 730 0.19 -29.50 25.43
C ALA A 730 1.11 -29.99 26.56
N PHE A 731 1.69 -29.07 27.36
CA PHE A 731 2.52 -29.43 28.51
C PHE A 731 1.73 -30.09 29.65
N ASP A 732 0.45 -29.77 29.83
CA ASP A 732 -0.43 -30.47 30.78
C ASP A 732 -0.58 -31.96 30.44
N PHE A 733 -0.68 -32.30 29.15
CA PHE A 733 -0.70 -33.69 28.71
C PHE A 733 0.62 -34.42 29.00
N VAL A 734 1.77 -33.74 28.85
CA VAL A 734 3.08 -34.31 29.25
C VAL A 734 3.12 -34.53 30.77
N ARG A 735 2.61 -33.59 31.58
CA ARG A 735 2.47 -33.76 33.03
C ARG A 735 1.52 -34.91 33.40
N LYS A 736 0.50 -35.19 32.60
CA LYS A 736 -0.42 -36.30 32.84
C LYS A 736 0.18 -37.66 32.44
N HIS A 737 0.85 -37.73 31.28
CA HIS A 737 1.23 -39.01 30.65
C HIS A 737 2.74 -39.30 30.55
N THR A 738 3.61 -38.42 31.06
CA THR A 738 5.09 -38.48 31.00
C THR A 738 5.69 -38.22 29.61
N VAL A 739 6.95 -37.79 29.59
CA VAL A 739 7.75 -37.54 28.37
C VAL A 739 8.00 -38.79 27.53
N ASP A 740 7.82 -39.99 28.10
CA ASP A 740 7.97 -41.23 27.34
C ASP A 740 6.79 -41.46 26.38
N ASN A 741 5.57 -41.03 26.75
CA ASN A 741 4.38 -41.18 25.93
C ASN A 741 3.98 -39.90 25.19
N ILE A 742 4.26 -38.71 25.73
CA ILE A 742 3.88 -37.43 25.11
C ILE A 742 5.05 -36.45 25.18
N ARG A 743 5.42 -35.84 24.04
CA ARG A 743 6.47 -34.82 23.95
C ARG A 743 5.95 -33.58 23.23
N VAL A 744 6.47 -32.42 23.60
CA VAL A 744 6.13 -31.14 22.98
C VAL A 744 7.38 -30.53 22.32
N ILE A 745 7.26 -30.16 21.04
CA ILE A 745 8.29 -29.45 20.29
C ILE A 745 7.78 -28.02 20.02
N PRO A 746 8.24 -27.00 20.77
CA PRO A 746 7.87 -25.62 20.52
C PRO A 746 8.74 -24.99 19.44
N LEU A 747 8.15 -24.48 18.36
CA LEU A 747 8.87 -23.80 17.28
C LEU A 747 9.12 -22.31 17.56
N GLY A 748 8.43 -21.73 18.55
CA GLY A 748 8.59 -20.34 19.01
C GLY A 748 7.99 -19.26 18.09
N LYS A 749 7.76 -19.56 16.81
CA LYS A 749 7.02 -18.73 15.85
C LYS A 749 6.30 -19.60 14.82
N ASN A 750 5.23 -19.08 14.24
CA ASN A 750 4.52 -19.75 13.17
C ASN A 750 5.37 -19.84 11.90
N GLN A 751 5.73 -21.07 11.55
CA GLN A 751 6.46 -21.44 10.34
C GLN A 751 5.53 -22.10 9.31
N GLY A 752 4.38 -22.61 9.76
CA GLY A 752 3.36 -23.28 8.97
C GLY A 752 3.29 -24.79 9.26
N LYS A 753 2.11 -25.36 9.00
CA LYS A 753 1.80 -26.78 9.23
C LYS A 753 2.85 -27.75 8.66
N GLY A 754 3.31 -27.51 7.44
CA GLY A 754 4.32 -28.37 6.80
C GLY A 754 5.65 -28.40 7.54
N GLU A 755 6.10 -27.26 8.08
CA GLU A 755 7.31 -27.21 8.90
C GLU A 755 7.10 -27.86 10.28
N ALA A 756 5.93 -27.65 10.90
CA ALA A 756 5.57 -28.31 12.15
C ALA A 756 5.58 -29.84 12.02
N ILE A 757 4.92 -30.37 10.98
CA ILE A 757 4.95 -31.79 10.67
C ILE A 757 6.36 -32.27 10.36
N ARG A 758 7.10 -31.55 9.53
CA ARG A 758 8.49 -31.89 9.20
C ARG A 758 9.35 -32.01 10.45
N LYS A 759 9.27 -31.06 11.39
CA LYS A 759 10.00 -31.11 12.66
C LYS A 759 9.54 -32.28 13.54
N GLY A 760 8.24 -32.52 13.66
CA GLY A 760 7.73 -33.68 14.40
C GLY A 760 8.22 -35.01 13.83
N MET A 761 8.19 -35.17 12.51
CA MET A 761 8.65 -36.37 11.81
C MET A 761 10.15 -36.59 11.99
N LEU A 762 10.96 -35.53 11.85
CA LEU A 762 12.42 -35.62 12.01
C LEU A 762 12.86 -35.89 13.46
N HIS A 763 12.01 -35.62 14.46
CA HIS A 763 12.31 -35.81 15.88
C HIS A 763 11.49 -36.92 16.55
N SER A 764 11.03 -37.89 15.76
CA SER A 764 10.22 -39.03 16.21
C SER A 764 11.03 -40.31 16.43
N ARG A 765 10.59 -41.15 17.37
CA ARG A 765 11.21 -42.42 17.80
C ARG A 765 10.56 -43.68 17.20
N GLY A 766 9.47 -43.54 16.46
CA GLY A 766 8.65 -44.63 15.95
C GLY A 766 9.25 -45.38 14.77
N GLN A 767 8.89 -46.65 14.62
CA GLN A 767 9.06 -47.43 13.38
C GLN A 767 8.04 -47.00 12.32
N LEU A 768 6.82 -46.69 12.77
CA LEU A 768 5.76 -46.06 12.01
C LEU A 768 5.52 -44.65 12.53
N LEU A 769 5.31 -43.70 11.63
CA LEU A 769 5.07 -42.30 11.94
C LEU A 769 3.74 -41.89 11.31
N LEU A 770 2.78 -41.52 12.15
CA LEU A 770 1.44 -41.10 11.74
C LEU A 770 1.28 -39.62 12.00
N MET A 771 0.94 -38.85 10.97
CA MET A 771 0.43 -37.49 11.12
C MET A 771 -1.07 -37.53 11.42
N LEU A 772 -1.50 -36.73 12.41
CA LEU A 772 -2.90 -36.51 12.77
C LEU A 772 -3.15 -35.03 13.08
N ASP A 773 -4.18 -34.43 12.49
CA ASP A 773 -4.55 -33.04 12.76
C ASP A 773 -5.08 -32.84 14.19
N ALA A 774 -4.74 -31.70 14.82
CA ALA A 774 -5.11 -31.35 16.19
C ALA A 774 -6.61 -31.08 16.41
N ASP A 775 -7.43 -31.11 15.36
CA ASP A 775 -8.87 -30.79 15.43
C ASP A 775 -9.78 -32.00 15.65
N GLY A 776 -9.22 -33.22 15.62
CA GLY A 776 -9.99 -34.46 15.78
C GLY A 776 -10.94 -34.76 14.62
N ALA A 777 -10.78 -34.10 13.46
CA ALA A 777 -11.67 -34.30 12.31
C ALA A 777 -11.54 -35.71 11.71
N THR A 778 -10.34 -36.30 11.77
CA THR A 778 -10.13 -37.72 11.43
C THR A 778 -10.01 -38.54 12.69
N LYS A 779 -10.72 -39.67 12.76
CA LYS A 779 -10.77 -40.50 13.96
C LYS A 779 -9.55 -41.40 14.06
N VAL A 780 -8.88 -41.38 15.23
CA VAL A 780 -7.70 -42.22 15.51
C VAL A 780 -7.99 -43.72 15.35
N THR A 781 -9.25 -44.12 15.53
CA THR A 781 -9.70 -45.52 15.35
C THR A 781 -9.47 -46.10 13.96
N ASP A 782 -9.25 -45.26 12.94
CA ASP A 782 -8.92 -45.72 11.59
C ASP A 782 -7.42 -45.97 11.37
N LEU A 783 -6.58 -45.78 12.40
CA LEU A 783 -5.13 -46.03 12.39
C LEU A 783 -4.79 -47.45 11.92
N GLU A 784 -5.49 -48.46 12.44
CA GLU A 784 -5.26 -49.87 12.08
C GLU A 784 -5.46 -50.13 10.58
N LYS A 785 -6.32 -49.36 9.90
CA LYS A 785 -6.52 -49.50 8.45
C LYS A 785 -5.26 -49.12 7.68
N LEU A 786 -4.64 -48.00 8.04
CA LEU A 786 -3.40 -47.53 7.41
C LEU A 786 -2.25 -48.48 7.74
N GLU A 787 -2.16 -48.88 9.01
CA GLU A 787 -1.13 -49.79 9.50
C GLU A 787 -1.17 -51.16 8.80
N ASN A 788 -2.36 -51.76 8.65
CA ASN A 788 -2.51 -53.05 7.98
C ASN A 788 -2.11 -52.96 6.50
N GLN A 789 -2.45 -51.87 5.82
CA GLN A 789 -2.08 -51.67 4.42
C GLN A 789 -0.58 -51.41 4.25
N ILE A 790 0.04 -50.60 5.13
CA ILE A 790 1.50 -50.42 5.12
C ILE A 790 2.20 -51.75 5.38
N ASN A 791 1.74 -52.55 6.34
CA ASN A 791 2.32 -53.85 6.64
C ASN A 791 2.29 -54.79 5.43
N ALA A 792 1.14 -54.88 4.74
CA ALA A 792 0.98 -55.73 3.57
C ALA A 792 1.96 -55.32 2.45
N VAL A 793 1.98 -54.03 2.09
CA VAL A 793 2.86 -53.50 1.04
C VAL A 793 4.33 -53.61 1.44
N ALA A 794 4.68 -53.36 2.70
CA ALA A 794 6.05 -53.44 3.17
C ALA A 794 6.59 -54.88 3.11
N ARG A 795 5.76 -55.88 3.42
CA ARG A 795 6.15 -57.30 3.28
C ARG A 795 6.34 -57.71 1.83
N GLU A 796 5.46 -57.24 0.93
CA GLU A 796 5.58 -57.46 -0.50
C GLU A 796 6.87 -56.85 -1.05
N GLU A 797 7.13 -55.57 -0.76
CA GLU A 797 8.35 -54.85 -1.15
C GLU A 797 9.62 -55.50 -0.59
N TYR A 798 9.58 -55.96 0.67
CA TYR A 798 10.71 -56.63 1.29
C TYR A 798 11.03 -57.96 0.60
N SER A 799 9.99 -58.76 0.31
CA SER A 799 10.12 -60.06 -0.37
C SER A 799 10.69 -59.90 -1.79
N ILE A 800 10.28 -58.85 -2.51
CA ILE A 800 10.81 -58.53 -3.84
C ILE A 800 12.29 -58.14 -3.78
N ARG A 801 12.69 -57.34 -2.78
CA ARG A 801 14.07 -56.86 -2.63
C ARG A 801 15.02 -57.91 -2.04
N ASN A 802 14.51 -58.83 -1.22
CA ASN A 802 15.29 -59.84 -0.51
C ASN A 802 14.70 -61.25 -0.68
N PRO A 803 14.73 -61.84 -1.88
CA PRO A 803 14.09 -63.14 -2.16
C PRO A 803 14.71 -64.32 -1.39
N ALA A 804 15.89 -64.15 -0.78
CA ALA A 804 16.61 -65.18 -0.02
C ALA A 804 16.54 -65.00 1.51
N SER A 805 15.96 -63.91 2.03
CA SER A 805 15.87 -63.67 3.48
C SER A 805 14.68 -64.40 4.11
N LYS A 806 14.83 -64.85 5.35
CA LYS A 806 13.71 -65.43 6.13
C LYS A 806 12.87 -64.30 6.73
N ASP A 807 11.55 -64.52 6.87
CA ASP A 807 10.60 -63.56 7.46
C ASP A 807 11.03 -63.00 8.85
N MET A 808 11.91 -63.71 9.57
CA MET A 808 12.40 -63.29 10.89
C MET A 808 13.28 -62.03 10.87
N ASP A 809 13.85 -61.64 9.73
CA ASP A 809 14.69 -60.44 9.59
C ASP A 809 13.89 -59.19 9.16
N PHE A 810 12.57 -59.33 8.91
CA PHE A 810 11.72 -58.24 8.47
C PHE A 810 11.51 -57.20 9.56
N ARG A 811 11.87 -55.95 9.27
CA ARG A 811 11.59 -54.78 10.10
C ARG A 811 10.84 -53.75 9.28
N ILE A 812 9.59 -53.47 9.66
CA ILE A 812 8.73 -52.56 8.92
C ILE A 812 9.33 -51.16 8.79
N GLY A 813 10.04 -50.69 9.82
CA GLY A 813 10.70 -49.38 9.82
C GLY A 813 11.80 -49.22 8.77
N ASP A 814 12.39 -50.32 8.28
CA ASP A 814 13.51 -50.31 7.33
C ASP A 814 13.04 -50.31 5.86
N VAL A 815 11.78 -50.66 5.61
CA VAL A 815 11.17 -50.65 4.27
C VAL A 815 10.53 -49.30 4.01
N GLN A 816 10.62 -48.77 2.79
CA GLN A 816 10.04 -47.47 2.43
C GLN A 816 8.62 -47.66 1.92
N VAL A 817 7.62 -47.24 2.69
CA VAL A 817 6.20 -47.25 2.28
C VAL A 817 5.49 -46.04 2.87
N SER A 818 4.53 -45.48 2.14
CA SER A 818 3.69 -44.37 2.59
C SER A 818 2.20 -44.69 2.39
N ALA A 819 1.37 -44.34 3.37
CA ALA A 819 -0.07 -44.47 3.30
C ALA A 819 -0.78 -43.14 3.51
N PHE A 820 -1.75 -42.85 2.66
CA PHE A 820 -2.51 -41.62 2.63
C PHE A 820 -3.97 -41.93 2.95
N GLY A 821 -4.49 -41.37 4.05
CA GLY A 821 -5.92 -41.34 4.32
C GLY A 821 -6.64 -40.52 3.24
N SER A 822 -7.89 -40.88 2.95
CA SER A 822 -8.68 -40.25 1.89
C SER A 822 -10.14 -40.09 2.28
N ARG A 823 -10.64 -38.88 2.04
CA ARG A 823 -12.04 -38.49 2.17
C ARG A 823 -12.78 -38.49 0.83
N ALA A 824 -12.12 -38.89 -0.27
CA ALA A 824 -12.71 -38.83 -1.61
C ALA A 824 -14.06 -39.57 -1.72
N HIS A 825 -14.24 -40.65 -0.97
CA HIS A 825 -15.51 -41.40 -0.91
C HIS A 825 -16.68 -40.63 -0.23
N LEU A 826 -16.38 -39.64 0.61
CA LEU A 826 -17.37 -38.73 1.20
C LEU A 826 -17.68 -37.56 0.24
N GLU A 827 -16.70 -37.18 -0.58
CA GLU A 827 -16.83 -36.13 -1.58
C GLU A 827 -17.85 -36.51 -2.66
N GLU A 828 -17.88 -37.76 -3.12
CA GLU A 828 -18.91 -38.26 -4.05
C GLU A 828 -20.34 -38.10 -3.50
N LYS A 829 -20.54 -38.31 -2.19
CA LYS A 829 -21.85 -38.12 -1.52
C LYS A 829 -22.19 -36.63 -1.33
N ALA A 830 -21.20 -35.77 -1.11
CA ALA A 830 -21.38 -34.33 -0.91
C ALA A 830 -21.49 -33.52 -2.21
N LEU A 831 -20.94 -34.02 -3.33
CA LEU A 831 -21.00 -33.38 -4.65
C LEU A 831 -22.45 -33.26 -5.19
N ALA A 832 -23.35 -34.13 -4.74
CA ALA A 832 -24.77 -34.13 -5.12
C ALA A 832 -25.58 -32.96 -4.51
N THR A 833 -25.06 -32.27 -3.48
CA THR A 833 -25.79 -31.24 -2.73
C THR A 833 -25.11 -29.85 -2.73
N ARG A 834 -23.95 -29.70 -3.38
CA ARG A 834 -23.11 -28.48 -3.34
C ARG A 834 -23.28 -27.56 -4.56
N LYS A 835 -23.04 -26.25 -4.37
CA LYS A 835 -23.10 -25.22 -5.43
C LYS A 835 -22.07 -25.50 -6.55
N TRP A 836 -22.48 -25.37 -7.81
CA TRP A 836 -21.71 -25.76 -9.00
C TRP A 836 -20.30 -25.13 -9.11
N TYR A 837 -20.13 -23.87 -8.68
CA TYR A 837 -18.83 -23.18 -8.77
C TYR A 837 -17.76 -23.79 -7.84
N ARG A 838 -18.14 -24.38 -6.71
CA ARG A 838 -17.19 -25.07 -5.82
C ARG A 838 -16.68 -26.36 -6.47
N ASN A 839 -17.53 -27.06 -7.22
CA ASN A 839 -17.14 -28.25 -7.97
C ASN A 839 -16.18 -27.90 -9.12
N PHE A 840 -16.39 -26.76 -9.78
CA PHE A 840 -15.47 -26.25 -10.81
C PHE A 840 -14.08 -25.91 -10.22
N LEU A 841 -14.04 -25.17 -9.11
CA LEU A 841 -12.79 -24.80 -8.44
C LEU A 841 -12.02 -26.03 -7.92
N MET A 842 -12.73 -27.00 -7.34
CA MET A 842 -12.15 -28.26 -6.88
C MET A 842 -11.53 -29.08 -8.02
N LYS A 843 -12.27 -29.27 -9.13
CA LYS A 843 -11.75 -29.97 -10.32
C LYS A 843 -10.55 -29.23 -10.93
N GLY A 844 -10.58 -27.89 -10.95
CA GLY A 844 -9.45 -27.06 -11.37
C GLY A 844 -8.23 -27.26 -10.48
N PHE A 845 -8.39 -27.26 -9.15
CA PHE A 845 -7.31 -27.53 -8.22
C PHE A 845 -6.73 -28.95 -8.40
N HIS A 846 -7.57 -29.97 -8.58
CA HIS A 846 -7.13 -31.34 -8.87
C HIS A 846 -6.28 -31.42 -10.14
N LEU A 847 -6.67 -30.69 -11.20
CA LEU A 847 -5.87 -30.60 -12.43
C LEU A 847 -4.50 -29.96 -12.17
N VAL A 848 -4.43 -28.90 -11.37
CA VAL A 848 -3.15 -28.25 -11.03
C VAL A 848 -2.25 -29.20 -10.22
N VAL A 849 -2.81 -29.90 -9.23
CA VAL A 849 -2.07 -30.92 -8.45
C VAL A 849 -1.57 -32.03 -9.36
N LEU A 850 -2.39 -32.52 -10.29
CA LEU A 850 -2.00 -33.52 -11.28
C LEU A 850 -0.84 -33.03 -12.16
N LEU A 851 -0.88 -31.78 -12.61
CA LEU A 851 0.19 -31.20 -13.42
C LEU A 851 1.48 -30.97 -12.61
N ALA A 852 1.37 -30.66 -11.31
CA ALA A 852 2.51 -30.36 -10.46
C ALA A 852 3.20 -31.64 -9.93
N ALA A 853 2.44 -32.58 -9.37
CA ALA A 853 2.95 -33.78 -8.69
C ALA A 853 2.70 -35.09 -9.47
N GLY A 854 1.89 -35.08 -10.54
CA GLY A 854 1.51 -36.26 -11.32
C GLY A 854 0.36 -37.09 -10.70
N PRO A 855 -0.10 -38.15 -11.38
CA PRO A 855 -1.22 -39.00 -10.92
C PRO A 855 -0.84 -39.92 -9.74
N GLY A 856 -1.75 -40.21 -8.82
CA GLY A 856 -1.47 -41.14 -7.71
C GLY A 856 -2.50 -41.08 -6.60
N ILE A 857 -2.32 -40.14 -5.67
CA ILE A 857 -3.23 -39.93 -4.53
C ILE A 857 -4.30 -38.91 -4.91
N ARG A 858 -5.58 -39.24 -4.69
CA ARG A 858 -6.70 -38.33 -5.01
C ARG A 858 -6.90 -37.28 -3.93
N ASP A 859 -6.97 -37.67 -2.66
CA ASP A 859 -7.08 -36.73 -1.54
C ASP A 859 -5.71 -36.50 -0.88
N THR A 860 -4.90 -35.63 -1.50
CA THR A 860 -3.58 -35.27 -0.95
C THR A 860 -3.69 -34.47 0.36
N GLN A 861 -4.82 -33.81 0.62
CA GLN A 861 -4.96 -32.83 1.71
C GLN A 861 -5.59 -33.44 2.98
N CYS A 862 -5.78 -34.76 3.04
CA CYS A 862 -6.25 -35.43 4.25
C CYS A 862 -5.20 -35.35 5.35
N GLY A 863 -5.57 -34.88 6.54
CA GLY A 863 -4.67 -34.76 7.70
C GLY A 863 -4.17 -36.07 8.32
N PHE A 864 -4.41 -37.22 7.69
CA PHE A 864 -4.17 -38.55 8.24
C PHE A 864 -3.28 -39.36 7.31
N LYS A 865 -1.97 -39.41 7.60
CA LYS A 865 -0.98 -40.03 6.72
C LYS A 865 0.07 -40.76 7.54
N MET A 866 0.39 -41.99 7.14
CA MET A 866 1.35 -42.85 7.85
C MET A 866 2.56 -43.14 6.96
N PHE A 867 3.74 -43.14 7.56
CA PHE A 867 5.02 -43.37 6.89
C PHE A 867 5.82 -44.38 7.70
N THR A 868 6.54 -45.27 7.02
CA THR A 868 7.60 -46.03 7.68
C THR A 868 8.79 -45.11 8.00
N ARG A 869 9.58 -45.43 9.02
CA ARG A 869 10.75 -44.65 9.44
C ARG A 869 11.71 -44.37 8.27
N ALA A 870 12.01 -45.38 7.45
CA ALA A 870 12.85 -45.23 6.27
C ALA A 870 12.26 -44.28 5.21
N ALA A 871 10.95 -44.31 4.99
CA ALA A 871 10.28 -43.35 4.09
C ALA A 871 10.30 -41.93 4.68
N ALA A 872 9.93 -41.78 5.95
CA ALA A 872 9.89 -40.48 6.63
C ALA A 872 11.26 -39.78 6.61
N ARG A 873 12.35 -40.52 6.87
CA ARG A 873 13.72 -40.01 6.80
C ARG A 873 14.01 -39.36 5.44
N ARG A 874 13.66 -40.01 4.34
CA ARG A 874 13.90 -39.46 2.99
C ARG A 874 12.99 -38.30 2.66
N LEU A 875 11.70 -38.42 2.97
CA LEU A 875 10.71 -37.44 2.59
C LEU A 875 10.92 -36.13 3.36
N PHE A 876 10.93 -36.19 4.70
CA PHE A 876 10.93 -34.98 5.54
C PHE A 876 12.29 -34.27 5.62
N THR A 877 13.38 -34.94 5.25
CA THR A 877 14.67 -34.25 5.00
C THR A 877 14.65 -33.43 3.69
N ASN A 878 13.77 -33.77 2.75
CA ASN A 878 13.71 -33.14 1.42
C ASN A 878 12.51 -32.21 1.19
N VAL A 879 11.52 -32.18 2.08
CA VAL A 879 10.39 -31.24 2.00
C VAL A 879 10.86 -29.80 2.16
N HIS A 880 10.44 -28.92 1.24
CA HIS A 880 10.76 -27.49 1.23
C HIS A 880 9.55 -26.61 1.56
N LEU A 881 8.34 -27.04 1.20
CA LEU A 881 7.10 -26.31 1.43
C LEU A 881 6.73 -26.39 2.91
N LYS A 882 6.43 -25.22 3.50
CA LYS A 882 6.18 -25.10 4.93
C LYS A 882 4.69 -25.01 5.29
N ARG A 883 3.80 -24.81 4.32
CA ARG A 883 2.36 -24.61 4.56
C ARG A 883 1.54 -25.72 3.90
N TRP A 884 0.34 -25.42 3.43
CA TRP A 884 -0.70 -26.38 3.06
C TRP A 884 -0.32 -27.32 1.90
N CYS A 885 0.54 -26.90 0.97
CA CYS A 885 0.90 -27.75 -0.18
C CYS A 885 2.04 -28.74 0.08
N PHE A 886 2.58 -28.82 1.30
CA PHE A 886 3.63 -29.80 1.63
C PHE A 886 3.18 -31.25 1.38
N ASP A 887 1.89 -31.54 1.54
CA ASP A 887 1.33 -32.87 1.28
C ASP A 887 1.44 -33.27 -0.20
N VAL A 888 1.32 -32.28 -1.11
CA VAL A 888 1.48 -32.50 -2.56
C VAL A 888 2.95 -32.72 -2.90
N GLU A 889 3.85 -32.01 -2.21
CA GLU A 889 5.29 -32.23 -2.32
C GLU A 889 5.70 -33.63 -1.84
N LEU A 890 5.09 -34.14 -0.76
CA LEU A 890 5.32 -35.52 -0.31
C LEU A 890 4.98 -36.54 -1.41
N VAL A 891 3.86 -36.38 -2.10
CA VAL A 891 3.49 -37.26 -3.24
C VAL A 891 4.51 -37.16 -4.37
N TYR A 892 4.98 -35.94 -4.69
CA TYR A 892 6.03 -35.74 -5.68
C TYR A 892 7.34 -36.45 -5.29
N LEU A 893 7.77 -36.30 -4.03
CA LEU A 893 8.99 -36.92 -3.51
C LEU A 893 8.88 -38.44 -3.44
N CYS A 894 7.75 -39.00 -3.00
CA CYS A 894 7.52 -40.44 -3.02
C CYS A 894 7.76 -41.04 -4.41
N LYS A 895 7.21 -40.42 -5.46
CA LYS A 895 7.46 -40.85 -6.83
C LYS A 895 8.91 -40.70 -7.24
N ARG A 896 9.54 -39.59 -6.87
CA ARG A 896 10.93 -39.33 -7.22
C ARG A 896 11.90 -40.34 -6.59
N PHE A 897 11.55 -40.88 -5.42
CA PHE A 897 12.28 -41.92 -4.70
C PHE A 897 11.77 -43.34 -4.98
N ASN A 898 10.74 -43.53 -5.80
CA ASN A 898 10.04 -44.81 -6.01
C ASN A 898 9.56 -45.46 -4.70
N ILE A 899 9.00 -44.65 -3.80
CA ILE A 899 8.35 -45.11 -2.56
C ILE A 899 6.90 -45.47 -2.90
N PRO A 900 6.47 -46.72 -2.66
CA PRO A 900 5.07 -47.13 -2.83
C PRO A 900 4.14 -46.29 -1.97
N MET A 901 3.02 -45.88 -2.58
CA MET A 901 1.97 -45.09 -1.94
C MET A 901 0.65 -45.84 -2.02
N VAL A 902 -0.05 -45.94 -0.89
CA VAL A 902 -1.42 -46.49 -0.82
C VAL A 902 -2.41 -45.42 -0.35
N GLU A 903 -3.60 -45.39 -0.96
CA GLU A 903 -4.70 -44.49 -0.58
C GLU A 903 -5.80 -45.29 0.15
N ILE A 904 -6.16 -44.88 1.36
CA ILE A 904 -7.10 -45.61 2.24
C ILE A 904 -8.26 -44.70 2.65
N SER A 905 -9.49 -45.19 2.50
CA SER A 905 -10.69 -44.46 2.96
C SER A 905 -10.78 -44.37 4.49
N VAL A 906 -10.91 -43.13 5.00
CA VAL A 906 -10.99 -42.86 6.44
C VAL A 906 -12.26 -42.10 6.83
N LYS A 907 -12.75 -42.36 8.04
CA LYS A 907 -13.87 -41.64 8.65
C LYS A 907 -13.45 -40.20 8.94
N TRP A 908 -14.26 -39.26 8.50
CA TRP A 908 -14.03 -37.84 8.69
C TRP A 908 -15.34 -37.14 9.09
N SER A 909 -15.25 -36.23 10.05
CA SER A 909 -16.35 -35.38 10.51
C SER A 909 -16.02 -33.91 10.34
N GLU A 910 -17.01 -33.10 9.97
CA GLU A 910 -16.85 -31.65 9.86
C GLU A 910 -16.79 -31.03 11.27
N ILE A 911 -15.63 -30.46 11.59
CA ILE A 911 -15.41 -29.72 12.83
C ILE A 911 -15.52 -28.21 12.52
N PRO A 912 -16.35 -27.43 13.23
CA PRO A 912 -16.46 -25.98 13.06
C PRO A 912 -15.10 -25.27 13.22
N GLY A 913 -14.87 -24.20 12.45
CA GLY A 913 -13.64 -23.40 12.53
C GLY A 913 -12.51 -23.83 11.58
N SER A 914 -12.83 -24.30 10.37
CA SER A 914 -11.82 -24.68 9.38
C SER A 914 -10.85 -23.53 9.07
N LYS A 915 -9.55 -23.83 9.15
CA LYS A 915 -8.45 -22.89 8.87
C LYS A 915 -8.15 -22.75 7.37
N VAL A 916 -8.79 -23.54 6.51
CA VAL A 916 -8.67 -23.46 5.05
C VAL A 916 -9.89 -22.73 4.49
N SER A 917 -9.69 -21.48 4.07
CA SER A 917 -10.71 -20.63 3.45
C SER A 917 -10.52 -20.50 1.94
N MET A 918 -11.53 -19.99 1.22
CA MET A 918 -11.40 -19.72 -0.24
C MET A 918 -10.25 -18.75 -0.58
N LEU A 919 -9.87 -17.88 0.37
CA LEU A 919 -8.74 -16.95 0.24
C LEU A 919 -7.38 -17.67 0.34
N SER A 920 -7.35 -18.94 0.73
CA SER A 920 -6.12 -19.74 0.81
C SER A 920 -5.70 -20.33 -0.55
N ILE A 921 -6.63 -20.41 -1.51
CA ILE A 921 -6.41 -21.01 -2.84
C ILE A 921 -5.25 -20.34 -3.61
N PRO A 922 -5.14 -18.99 -3.70
CA PRO A 922 -4.02 -18.35 -4.39
C PRO A 922 -2.66 -18.71 -3.80
N ASN A 923 -2.57 -18.79 -2.47
CA ASN A 923 -1.34 -19.19 -1.78
C ASN A 923 -0.97 -20.65 -2.08
N MET A 924 -1.95 -21.55 -2.18
CA MET A 924 -1.71 -22.94 -2.56
C MET A 924 -1.21 -23.05 -4.01
N LEU A 925 -1.84 -22.34 -4.95
CA LEU A 925 -1.39 -22.29 -6.35
C LEU A 925 0.04 -21.73 -6.46
N TRP A 926 0.36 -20.71 -5.66
CA TRP A 926 1.70 -20.16 -5.54
C TRP A 926 2.72 -21.21 -5.05
N GLU A 927 2.40 -21.96 -3.99
CA GLU A 927 3.29 -23.03 -3.49
C GLU A 927 3.50 -24.15 -4.53
N LEU A 928 2.46 -24.54 -5.27
CA LEU A 928 2.57 -25.55 -6.33
C LEU A 928 3.43 -25.05 -7.51
N ALA A 929 3.34 -23.77 -7.86
CA ALA A 929 4.21 -23.17 -8.87
C ALA A 929 5.67 -23.15 -8.41
N LEU A 930 5.93 -22.74 -7.17
CA LEU A 930 7.28 -22.77 -6.56
C LEU A 930 7.87 -24.18 -6.54
N MET A 931 7.09 -25.18 -6.11
CA MET A 931 7.51 -26.58 -6.10
C MET A 931 7.83 -27.08 -7.51
N SER A 932 6.93 -26.80 -8.47
CA SER A 932 7.10 -27.23 -9.86
C SER A 932 8.37 -26.63 -10.46
N VAL A 933 8.58 -25.32 -10.31
CA VAL A 933 9.78 -24.64 -10.82
C VAL A 933 11.03 -25.10 -10.06
N GLY A 934 10.97 -25.13 -8.73
CA GLY A 934 12.09 -25.52 -7.86
C GLY A 934 12.66 -26.89 -8.20
N TYR A 935 11.82 -27.92 -8.31
CA TYR A 935 12.28 -29.26 -8.64
C TYR A 935 12.58 -29.46 -10.13
N ARG A 936 11.75 -28.94 -11.06
CA ARG A 936 11.97 -29.17 -12.51
C ARG A 936 13.21 -28.48 -13.05
N THR A 937 13.59 -27.35 -12.47
CA THR A 937 14.82 -26.63 -12.82
C THR A 937 16.06 -27.17 -12.09
N GLY A 938 15.87 -28.09 -11.14
CA GLY A 938 16.95 -28.60 -10.28
C GLY A 938 17.46 -27.60 -9.23
N MET A 939 16.76 -26.47 -9.03
CA MET A 939 17.09 -25.50 -7.97
C MET A 939 16.94 -26.11 -6.58
N TRP A 940 15.88 -26.90 -6.35
CA TRP A 940 15.65 -27.63 -5.11
C TRP A 940 16.30 -29.00 -5.23
N LYS A 941 17.42 -29.17 -4.52
CA LYS A 941 18.19 -30.41 -4.56
C LYS A 941 17.51 -31.47 -3.72
N ILE A 942 17.52 -32.69 -4.23
CA ILE A 942 17.00 -33.87 -3.55
C ILE A 942 18.19 -34.69 -3.05
N HIS A 943 18.31 -34.79 -1.73
CA HIS A 943 19.34 -35.54 -1.04
C HIS A 943 18.93 -37.01 -0.91
N GLN A 944 19.86 -37.91 -1.24
CA GLN A 944 19.73 -39.35 -1.06
C GLN A 944 20.17 -39.72 0.37
N VAL A 945 19.43 -39.27 1.38
CA VAL A 945 19.70 -39.60 2.80
C VAL A 945 19.10 -40.97 3.15
#